data_AF-A0A3D3UYP1-F1
#
_entry.id   AF-A0A3D3UYP1-F1
#
_cell.length_a   1.000
_cell.length_b   1.000
_cell.length_c   1.000
_cell.angle_alpha   90.00
_cell.angle_beta   90.00
_cell.angle_gamma   90.00
#
_symmetry.space_group_name_H-M   'P 1'
#
loop_
_entity.id
_entity.type
_entity.pdbx_description
1 polymer ?
#
loop_
_entity_poly.entity_id
_entity_poly.type
_entity_poly.pdbx_seq_one_letter_code
_entity_poly.pdbx_strand_id
1 'polypeptide(L)'
;MLSELVGFTRILVADFTELAPRRKRAGPNPEILYCTDNNSRSIGVFEKFTWSGFVLNDSYFNHLIGRTIMCRKFIYSVSFIMMLALMCGVGRADVTVAEDLLVDLRAEELPYGDGIATWPNHGSLGDFTASGSPLIEDVDGMKAVTFDGTCWFGGPSSAPGIEGAGTRSVEVWAYNPSVSDSEETMLSWAQRGGPDGSNMSFNYCSHAQWGSMAHWGGGTHDMGWWGDHSPAPAANSWWHLAYTYDGTVARIYVNGVEESVRDPIALDTYGGNTIRVATQADTTGANADTAFNFTGSIAAVRIHDGVLSPADIQRNFKLGRIKAWNPIPADGALLPDTWASLSWSPGGFAVSHDVYFDDNFEDVDAGTGDAFRGNQASPFFVVGFPGYPFADGLVPGTTYYWRVDEVNDLHPDSPWRGNVWNFTVPPKKAYNPVPSDKAKYIDTNVTLTWTSGFGAKLHTVYFGEDFDTVSNAAGGAPGGLATYTPGELELDKVYYWRVDELDGVNTYKGDVWSFKTIPVISVTDPNLMGWWKFDEGAGELALDWSGHGNHATLLGGPAWSAGYDGDALKLDGADDYAVLPIGGLISSMSSATFTTWVNFSGIGGAWQRIFDFGSGTGTYIFLCPRTGTGGPLRLAITTGGGGGESLIDSPNTLPTGWHHVAAVVKSGNMQIYLDGAVTASGSTALVPSDLGQTGSNWLGRSQYAADGYFNGSLDDFRIYDYALSAEEIAKTMRGDPLLAWDAKPADGTTPDVGVALPLSWSAGERASEHDVYFGTDADAVDNADTSTTEIYRGRQAATSYTPPEGVEWGGGPYYWRIDEYNTDGTISRGRVWSFTVADFILVDDFESYDAGDNQIWYAWHDGLGYGAPGTEPYFAGNGTGAAVGDETTLSYTEESIVHDGSQSMPLAYDNNKQGYSKYSEVEFKLTALRDWTEEGVTELSLWFRGYPASVGSFVESPAGTYTMTGSGADIWNQSDQFHYASRTLTGPGSIATRVESLTNTNSSAKAAVMIRETLAPDSKYSLVALTPGNGVIAEYRAETGENSQQTASLTGIVAPYWVKIERDLAGNLTAYSSANGSTWQMLGQPIPFQMGSNAYVGLAVTAHNAAATCEAKFSNVTIAGNPGAIWTNQDVGIQSNDAEPLYVAVANAAGDPVEVVHDNPDAALIDTWTEWVIPLQTFADQGIDLADVDKIAIGLGTRGNTTPGGAGKMFIDDIRLYRSRTVVE
;
A
#
# COMPACT_ATOMS: atom_id res chain seq x y z
N MET A 1 9.17 -27.43 -35.45
CA MET A 1 10.09 -26.60 -36.27
C MET A 1 10.99 -25.89 -35.27
N LEU A 2 12.26 -26.25 -34.98
CA LEU A 2 13.34 -26.64 -35.90
C LEU A 2 13.26 -25.74 -37.15
N SER A 3 14.16 -24.79 -37.39
CA SER A 3 15.58 -24.85 -37.14
C SER A 3 16.26 -23.57 -37.66
N GLU A 4 17.48 -23.32 -37.18
CA GLU A 4 18.53 -22.50 -37.82
C GLU A 4 18.48 -20.97 -37.62
N LEU A 5 19.18 -20.49 -36.58
CA LEU A 5 20.46 -19.81 -36.82
C LEU A 5 21.34 -19.80 -35.55
N VAL A 6 22.12 -20.86 -35.37
CA VAL A 6 23.43 -20.81 -34.70
C VAL A 6 24.46 -20.58 -35.81
N GLY A 7 25.38 -19.61 -35.64
CA GLY A 7 26.29 -19.24 -36.73
C GLY A 7 27.49 -18.36 -36.39
N PHE A 8 28.21 -18.69 -35.32
CA PHE A 8 29.67 -18.47 -35.14
C PHE A 8 30.25 -17.06 -34.90
N THR A 9 30.68 -16.88 -33.65
CA THR A 9 31.75 -16.00 -33.13
C THR A 9 33.16 -16.45 -33.57
N ARG A 10 34.13 -15.51 -33.58
CA ARG A 10 35.62 -15.61 -33.37
C ARG A 10 36.36 -14.62 -34.33
N ILE A 11 37.40 -13.83 -34.00
CA ILE A 11 38.30 -13.73 -32.83
C ILE A 11 39.30 -12.53 -32.99
N LEU A 12 39.74 -11.97 -31.86
CA LEU A 12 41.01 -11.29 -31.47
C LEU A 12 41.51 -9.95 -32.13
N VAL A 13 41.49 -8.90 -31.28
CA VAL A 13 42.65 -8.21 -30.62
C VAL A 13 43.96 -8.02 -31.42
N ALA A 14 44.43 -6.77 -31.54
CA ALA A 14 45.70 -6.25 -30.99
C ALA A 14 46.23 -4.97 -31.71
N ASP A 15 46.58 -3.98 -30.88
CA ASP A 15 47.87 -3.26 -30.83
C ASP A 15 48.25 -2.00 -31.66
N PHE A 16 48.61 -0.99 -30.85
CA PHE A 16 49.75 -0.04 -30.88
C PHE A 16 49.83 1.10 -31.91
N THR A 17 49.54 2.30 -31.37
CA THR A 17 50.40 3.51 -31.26
C THR A 17 51.11 4.15 -32.46
N GLU A 18 51.25 5.47 -32.28
CA GLU A 18 52.40 6.33 -32.62
C GLU A 18 52.20 7.25 -33.83
N LEU A 19 52.02 8.56 -33.55
CA LEU A 19 52.98 9.62 -33.90
C LEU A 19 52.35 11.02 -33.76
N ALA A 20 52.66 11.70 -32.66
CA ALA A 20 53.01 13.13 -32.69
C ALA A 20 54.56 13.20 -32.86
N PRO A 21 55.24 14.34 -33.19
CA PRO A 21 54.81 15.74 -32.96
C PRO A 21 55.29 16.77 -34.02
N ARG A 22 54.81 18.04 -33.92
CA ARG A 22 55.66 19.24 -33.68
C ARG A 22 54.95 20.58 -33.93
N ARG A 23 54.75 21.31 -32.82
CA ARG A 23 54.88 22.75 -32.55
C ARG A 23 55.13 23.71 -33.74
N LYS A 24 54.37 24.83 -33.79
CA LYS A 24 54.92 26.18 -33.48
C LYS A 24 53.84 27.26 -33.24
N ARG A 25 54.12 28.04 -32.19
CA ARG A 25 53.47 29.23 -31.60
C ARG A 25 53.16 30.37 -32.59
N ALA A 26 52.08 31.13 -32.30
CA ALA A 26 52.13 32.54 -31.80
C ALA A 26 50.71 33.12 -31.63
N GLY A 27 50.37 33.62 -30.43
CA GLY A 27 49.35 34.69 -30.24
C GLY A 27 50.04 36.07 -30.24
N PRO A 28 49.47 37.15 -29.67
CA PRO A 28 48.09 37.37 -29.18
C PRO A 28 47.47 38.77 -29.54
N ASN A 29 46.16 38.96 -29.23
CA ASN A 29 45.49 40.21 -28.76
C ASN A 29 45.33 41.44 -29.71
N PRO A 30 44.49 42.47 -29.37
CA PRO A 30 43.26 42.53 -28.53
C PRO A 30 42.13 43.51 -29.04
N GLU A 31 41.03 43.55 -28.28
CA GLU A 31 40.22 44.73 -27.82
C GLU A 31 39.27 45.58 -28.73
N ILE A 32 37.97 45.52 -28.37
CA ILE A 32 37.05 46.59 -27.90
C ILE A 32 36.98 47.94 -28.65
N LEU A 33 35.78 48.36 -29.11
CA LEU A 33 35.13 49.63 -28.72
C LEU A 33 33.68 49.81 -29.25
N TYR A 34 32.85 50.44 -28.41
CA TYR A 34 31.46 50.93 -28.60
C TYR A 34 31.35 52.14 -29.56
N CYS A 35 30.17 52.37 -30.20
CA CYS A 35 29.33 53.60 -30.10
C CYS A 35 28.14 53.67 -31.10
N THR A 36 26.92 53.74 -30.54
CA THR A 36 25.76 54.65 -30.80
C THR A 36 25.36 55.22 -32.19
N ASP A 37 24.02 55.24 -32.36
CA ASP A 37 23.12 56.33 -32.83
C ASP A 37 22.49 56.34 -34.25
N ASN A 38 21.16 56.12 -34.24
CA ASN A 38 20.03 56.91 -34.78
C ASN A 38 20.07 57.51 -36.21
N ASN A 39 19.09 57.12 -37.07
CA ASN A 39 17.91 57.95 -37.43
C ASN A 39 17.06 57.42 -38.62
N SER A 40 15.78 57.13 -38.33
CA SER A 40 14.56 57.72 -38.94
C SER A 40 14.12 57.45 -40.41
N ARG A 41 12.81 57.13 -40.54
CA ARG A 41 11.74 57.61 -41.47
C ARG A 41 11.09 56.67 -42.54
N SER A 42 9.86 56.24 -42.19
CA SER A 42 8.53 56.51 -42.82
C SER A 42 7.97 55.79 -44.08
N ILE A 43 6.80 55.12 -43.85
CA ILE A 43 5.45 55.18 -44.50
C ILE A 43 5.18 54.56 -45.90
N GLY A 44 4.06 53.79 -46.00
CA GLY A 44 3.34 53.50 -47.27
C GLY A 44 2.41 52.24 -47.31
N VAL A 45 1.29 52.12 -46.56
CA VAL A 45 -0.17 52.11 -46.94
C VAL A 45 -0.75 51.08 -47.97
N PHE A 46 -1.94 50.54 -47.60
CA PHE A 46 -3.10 49.92 -48.33
C PHE A 46 -3.09 48.41 -48.66
N GLU A 47 -4.17 47.61 -48.69
CA GLU A 47 -5.51 47.44 -48.05
C GLU A 47 -6.26 46.31 -48.85
N LYS A 48 -7.14 45.53 -48.18
CA LYS A 48 -8.41 44.90 -48.66
C LYS A 48 -8.57 43.41 -49.11
N PHE A 49 -9.37 42.70 -48.29
CA PHE A 49 -10.66 41.96 -48.51
C PHE A 49 -10.79 40.54 -49.15
N THR A 50 -11.23 39.59 -48.28
CA THR A 50 -12.37 38.60 -48.31
C THR A 50 -12.63 37.62 -49.47
N TRP A 51 -13.00 36.35 -49.17
CA TRP A 51 -14.40 35.82 -49.12
C TRP A 51 -14.46 34.32 -48.70
N SER A 52 -15.70 33.85 -48.43
CA SER A 52 -16.17 32.73 -47.60
C SER A 52 -16.66 31.45 -48.32
N GLY A 53 -16.58 30.30 -47.63
CA GLY A 53 -17.64 29.26 -47.44
C GLY A 53 -17.95 28.21 -48.54
N PHE A 54 -18.06 26.91 -48.17
CA PHE A 54 -19.16 25.96 -48.52
C PHE A 54 -18.97 24.56 -47.85
N VAL A 55 -20.10 23.86 -47.61
CA VAL A 55 -20.33 22.60 -46.84
C VAL A 55 -20.64 21.41 -47.77
N LEU A 56 -20.32 20.15 -47.39
CA LEU A 56 -21.23 18.95 -47.45
C LEU A 56 -20.58 17.57 -47.11
N ASN A 57 -21.47 16.65 -46.72
CA ASN A 57 -21.41 15.37 -45.98
C ASN A 57 -20.95 14.07 -46.69
N ASP A 58 -20.59 13.07 -45.85
CA ASP A 58 -20.74 11.59 -45.86
C ASP A 58 -20.68 10.72 -47.15
N SER A 59 -19.91 9.61 -47.09
CA SER A 59 -20.43 8.22 -47.00
C SER A 59 -19.42 7.11 -47.42
N TYR A 60 -19.49 5.99 -46.69
CA TYR A 60 -18.79 4.69 -46.83
C TYR A 60 -19.09 3.93 -48.15
N PHE A 61 -18.16 3.07 -48.65
CA PHE A 61 -18.35 1.61 -48.87
C PHE A 61 -17.18 0.85 -49.61
N ASN A 62 -16.70 -0.22 -48.95
CA ASN A 62 -16.43 -1.61 -49.42
C ASN A 62 -15.12 -2.14 -50.11
N HIS A 63 -14.48 -3.07 -49.35
CA HIS A 63 -14.22 -4.51 -49.58
C HIS A 63 -13.17 -5.04 -50.61
N LEU A 64 -11.99 -5.38 -50.08
CA LEU A 64 -11.32 -6.71 -49.94
C LEU A 64 -11.30 -7.80 -51.05
N ILE A 65 -10.15 -8.51 -51.04
CA ILE A 65 -9.73 -9.80 -51.67
C ILE A 65 -9.14 -9.67 -53.11
N GLY A 66 -7.95 -10.18 -53.47
CA GLY A 66 -7.06 -11.16 -52.83
C GLY A 66 -5.62 -11.17 -53.40
N ARG A 67 -4.76 -11.90 -52.69
CA ARG A 67 -3.29 -12.01 -52.71
C ARG A 67 -2.64 -12.51 -54.02
N THR A 68 -1.46 -11.98 -54.40
CA THR A 68 -0.25 -12.78 -54.77
C THR A 68 1.09 -11.99 -54.76
N ILE A 69 2.01 -12.38 -53.87
CA ILE A 69 3.46 -12.70 -54.06
C ILE A 69 4.48 -11.68 -54.65
N MET A 70 5.46 -11.36 -53.79
CA MET A 70 6.91 -11.07 -53.95
C MET A 70 7.52 -10.50 -55.26
N CYS A 71 8.04 -9.26 -55.11
CA CYS A 71 9.48 -8.87 -55.11
C CYS A 71 10.40 -9.25 -56.30
N ARG A 72 10.81 -8.22 -57.08
CA ARG A 72 12.20 -7.77 -57.38
C ARG A 72 12.16 -6.80 -58.58
N LYS A 73 12.43 -5.50 -58.41
CA LYS A 73 13.74 -4.80 -58.30
C LYS A 73 14.15 -4.13 -59.63
N PHE A 74 14.41 -2.82 -59.48
CA PHE A 74 15.37 -1.97 -60.21
C PHE A 74 15.02 -1.47 -61.62
N ILE A 75 14.79 -0.16 -61.75
CA ILE A 75 15.81 0.86 -62.10
C ILE A 75 15.16 2.25 -61.92
N TYR A 76 15.76 3.16 -61.16
CA TYR A 76 16.10 4.54 -61.57
C TYR A 76 16.92 5.21 -60.46
N SER A 77 18.14 5.58 -60.84
CA SER A 77 19.15 6.25 -60.04
C SER A 77 19.01 7.78 -60.15
N VAL A 78 19.51 8.48 -59.13
CA VAL A 78 19.79 9.94 -59.09
C VAL A 78 18.57 10.85 -58.82
N SER A 79 18.05 10.81 -57.58
CA SER A 79 17.34 11.92 -56.88
C SER A 79 16.98 11.61 -55.41
N PHE A 80 17.39 10.46 -54.85
CA PHE A 80 16.94 10.01 -53.52
C PHE A 80 17.96 10.18 -52.39
N ILE A 81 19.11 10.82 -52.64
CA ILE A 81 20.21 10.96 -51.65
C ILE A 81 20.14 12.29 -50.86
N MET A 82 19.18 13.17 -51.14
CA MET A 82 19.00 14.43 -50.37
C MET A 82 17.67 14.50 -49.61
N MET A 83 16.87 13.43 -49.60
CA MET A 83 15.54 13.40 -48.96
C MET A 83 15.36 12.25 -47.95
N LEU A 84 16.42 11.47 -47.68
CA LEU A 84 16.45 10.45 -46.61
C LEU A 84 17.38 10.82 -45.43
N ALA A 85 17.97 12.01 -45.46
CA ALA A 85 18.74 12.59 -44.34
C ALA A 85 17.94 13.63 -43.53
N LEU A 86 16.61 13.64 -43.68
CA LEU A 86 15.69 14.57 -43.01
C LEU A 86 14.48 13.88 -42.36
N MET A 87 14.49 12.54 -42.27
CA MET A 87 13.48 11.76 -41.53
C MET A 87 14.09 10.73 -40.59
N CYS A 88 15.32 10.98 -40.14
CA CYS A 88 15.90 10.30 -38.98
C CYS A 88 16.78 11.34 -38.26
N GLY A 89 16.33 11.76 -37.07
CA GLY A 89 17.00 12.77 -36.25
C GLY A 89 16.48 14.20 -36.40
N VAL A 90 15.22 14.46 -35.99
CA VAL A 90 14.93 15.75 -35.35
C VAL A 90 15.25 15.53 -33.88
N GLY A 91 16.52 15.70 -33.52
CA GLY A 91 16.96 15.58 -32.13
C GLY A 91 16.30 16.65 -31.29
N ARG A 92 15.64 16.22 -30.21
CA ARG A 92 15.42 17.03 -29.00
C ARG A 92 16.74 17.76 -28.71
N ALA A 93 16.71 19.03 -28.29
CA ALA A 93 17.95 19.69 -27.88
C ALA A 93 18.48 18.93 -26.65
N ASP A 94 19.48 18.07 -26.87
CA ASP A 94 19.98 17.15 -25.86
C ASP A 94 20.55 17.92 -24.65
N VAL A 95 20.33 17.36 -23.46
CA VAL A 95 20.96 17.83 -22.22
C VAL A 95 22.47 17.85 -22.39
N THR A 96 23.14 18.77 -21.71
CA THR A 96 24.60 18.81 -21.74
C THR A 96 25.14 17.67 -20.89
N VAL A 97 26.02 16.86 -21.48
CA VAL A 97 26.61 15.69 -20.83
C VAL A 97 28.08 15.97 -20.57
N ALA A 98 28.55 15.70 -19.34
CA ALA A 98 29.96 15.61 -19.04
C ALA A 98 30.46 14.19 -19.34
N GLU A 99 31.37 14.06 -20.30
CA GLU A 99 31.91 12.77 -20.76
C GLU A 99 30.80 11.80 -21.19
N ASP A 100 30.63 10.67 -20.49
CA ASP A 100 29.59 9.68 -20.79
C ASP A 100 28.40 9.80 -19.83
N LEU A 101 27.17 9.72 -20.38
CA LEU A 101 25.94 9.64 -19.61
C LEU A 101 25.65 8.19 -19.25
N LEU A 102 25.88 7.82 -17.99
CA LEU A 102 25.74 6.45 -17.49
C LEU A 102 24.28 6.09 -17.20
N VAL A 103 23.57 7.04 -16.58
CA VAL A 103 22.15 6.90 -16.21
C VAL A 103 21.39 8.13 -16.72
N ASP A 104 20.23 7.90 -17.32
CA ASP A 104 19.24 8.92 -17.72
C ASP A 104 17.84 8.30 -17.61
N LEU A 105 17.25 8.43 -16.43
CA LEU A 105 15.90 7.98 -16.10
C LEU A 105 14.91 9.14 -16.28
N ARG A 106 13.79 8.86 -16.94
CA ARG A 106 12.78 9.86 -17.32
C ARG A 106 11.38 9.35 -16.99
N ALA A 107 10.71 9.95 -16.01
CA ALA A 107 9.37 9.53 -15.60
C ALA A 107 8.30 9.92 -16.65
N GLU A 108 8.55 10.97 -17.42
CA GLU A 108 7.66 11.43 -18.50
C GLU A 108 7.37 10.36 -19.57
N GLU A 109 8.26 9.38 -19.73
CA GLU A 109 8.15 8.30 -20.73
C GLU A 109 7.43 7.05 -20.18
N LEU A 110 7.15 6.99 -18.88
CA LEU A 110 6.46 5.86 -18.23
C LEU A 110 4.94 5.97 -18.39
N PRO A 111 4.18 4.86 -18.34
CA PRO A 111 2.72 4.89 -18.22
C PRO A 111 2.28 5.34 -16.81
N TYR A 112 1.09 5.94 -16.67
CA TYR A 112 0.51 6.27 -15.35
C TYR A 112 0.01 5.01 -14.62
N GLY A 113 -0.04 5.05 -13.29
CA GLY A 113 -0.57 3.99 -12.43
C GLY A 113 0.50 3.28 -11.60
N ASP A 114 0.07 2.26 -10.86
CA ASP A 114 0.93 1.48 -9.94
C ASP A 114 1.61 0.29 -10.62
N GLY A 115 2.65 -0.24 -9.96
CA GLY A 115 3.16 -1.59 -10.25
C GLY A 115 4.13 -1.68 -11.42
N ILE A 116 4.92 -0.64 -11.70
CA ILE A 116 5.95 -0.73 -12.75
C ILE A 116 7.07 -1.67 -12.32
N ALA A 117 7.40 -2.63 -13.17
CA ALA A 117 8.49 -3.56 -12.89
C ALA A 117 9.88 -2.99 -13.27
N THR A 118 9.93 -2.06 -14.23
CA THR A 118 11.19 -1.58 -14.81
C THR A 118 11.10 -0.12 -15.21
N TRP A 119 12.14 0.66 -14.89
CA TRP A 119 12.37 2.02 -15.38
C TRP A 119 13.49 1.99 -16.43
N PRO A 120 13.18 2.21 -17.72
CA PRO A 120 14.19 2.20 -18.79
C PRO A 120 15.25 3.27 -18.59
N ASN A 121 16.51 2.89 -18.80
CA ASN A 121 17.66 3.80 -18.76
C ASN A 121 18.08 4.19 -20.19
N HIS A 122 18.14 5.49 -20.46
CA HIS A 122 18.61 6.02 -21.75
C HIS A 122 20.12 6.30 -21.79
N GLY A 123 20.81 6.07 -20.67
CA GLY A 123 22.27 6.15 -20.56
C GLY A 123 22.99 4.91 -21.11
N SER A 124 24.28 4.83 -20.86
CA SER A 124 25.13 3.72 -21.34
C SER A 124 25.05 2.44 -20.49
N LEU A 125 24.46 2.50 -19.29
CA LEU A 125 24.25 1.35 -18.41
C LEU A 125 22.86 0.70 -18.61
N GLY A 126 22.61 -0.41 -17.92
CA GLY A 126 21.33 -1.14 -17.99
C GLY A 126 20.15 -0.44 -17.30
N ASP A 127 18.98 -1.05 -17.45
CA ASP A 127 17.71 -0.59 -16.88
C ASP A 127 17.61 -0.83 -15.36
N PHE A 128 16.62 -0.20 -14.74
CA PHE A 128 16.37 -0.25 -13.30
C PHE A 128 15.12 -1.09 -13.00
N THR A 129 15.21 -2.00 -12.04
CA THR A 129 14.10 -2.89 -11.65
C THR A 129 13.51 -2.44 -10.33
N ALA A 130 12.18 -2.40 -10.25
CA ALA A 130 11.47 -2.02 -9.03
C ALA A 130 11.53 -3.11 -7.96
N SER A 131 11.52 -2.67 -6.70
CA SER A 131 11.19 -3.47 -5.53
C SER A 131 10.06 -2.75 -4.80
N GLY A 132 8.96 -3.46 -4.50
CA GLY A 132 7.70 -2.83 -4.10
C GLY A 132 6.91 -2.28 -5.29
N SER A 133 5.93 -1.42 -5.00
CA SER A 133 4.97 -0.89 -5.98
C SER A 133 5.03 0.65 -6.05
N PRO A 134 6.02 1.23 -6.75
CA PRO A 134 6.08 2.68 -6.93
C PRO A 134 4.92 3.18 -7.83
N LEU A 135 4.37 4.34 -7.50
CA LEU A 135 3.23 4.97 -8.17
C LEU A 135 3.71 5.98 -9.23
N ILE A 136 3.15 5.94 -10.45
CA ILE A 136 3.44 6.93 -11.49
C ILE A 136 2.25 7.86 -11.63
N GLU A 137 2.45 9.12 -11.28
CA GLU A 137 1.40 10.14 -11.24
C GLU A 137 1.91 11.50 -11.69
N ASP A 138 1.00 12.47 -11.79
CA ASP A 138 1.35 13.88 -11.95
C ASP A 138 1.44 14.50 -10.55
N VAL A 139 2.62 15.01 -10.21
CA VAL A 139 2.87 15.70 -8.94
C VAL A 139 3.21 17.15 -9.29
N ASP A 140 2.36 18.09 -8.89
CA ASP A 140 2.54 19.53 -9.13
C ASP A 140 2.90 19.88 -10.59
N GLY A 141 2.22 19.25 -11.56
CA GLY A 141 2.36 19.53 -12.98
C GLY A 141 3.57 18.88 -13.66
N MET A 142 4.28 17.97 -12.97
CA MET A 142 5.30 17.10 -13.54
C MET A 142 4.99 15.63 -13.29
N LYS A 143 5.08 14.82 -14.35
CA LYS A 143 4.98 13.38 -14.25
C LYS A 143 6.19 12.81 -13.51
N ALA A 144 5.93 12.00 -12.49
CA ALA A 144 6.95 11.52 -11.57
C ALA A 144 6.68 10.08 -11.12
N VAL A 145 7.71 9.46 -10.55
CA VAL A 145 7.59 8.22 -9.79
C VAL A 145 7.58 8.58 -8.30
N THR A 146 6.49 8.29 -7.61
CA THR A 146 6.28 8.56 -6.18
C THR A 146 6.61 7.32 -5.36
N PHE A 147 7.36 7.53 -4.28
CA PHE A 147 7.81 6.53 -3.34
C PHE A 147 7.19 6.77 -1.97
N ASP A 148 6.69 5.71 -1.34
CA ASP A 148 6.03 5.72 -0.03
C ASP A 148 6.97 5.30 1.12
N GLY A 149 8.26 5.11 0.82
CA GLY A 149 9.24 4.56 1.75
C GLY A 149 9.28 3.03 1.82
N THR A 150 8.38 2.32 1.12
CA THR A 150 8.38 0.85 1.04
C THR A 150 8.87 0.31 -0.31
N CYS A 151 8.98 1.18 -1.32
CA CYS A 151 9.43 0.84 -2.66
C CYS A 151 10.68 1.61 -3.12
N TRP A 152 11.44 1.04 -4.06
CA TRP A 152 12.66 1.62 -4.63
C TRP A 152 13.04 0.95 -5.96
N PHE A 153 14.09 1.46 -6.64
CA PHE A 153 14.66 0.79 -7.81
C PHE A 153 16.10 0.34 -7.59
N GLY A 154 16.42 -0.87 -8.06
CA GLY A 154 17.79 -1.38 -8.18
C GLY A 154 18.23 -1.41 -9.65
N GLY A 155 19.32 -0.72 -9.96
CA GLY A 155 19.88 -0.62 -11.29
C GLY A 155 21.10 -1.50 -11.55
N PRO A 156 21.89 -1.19 -12.59
CA PRO A 156 23.17 -1.82 -12.86
C PRO A 156 24.22 -1.48 -11.78
N SER A 157 25.30 -2.25 -11.72
CA SER A 157 26.47 -1.90 -10.89
C SER A 157 27.08 -0.58 -11.35
N SER A 158 27.63 0.17 -10.39
CA SER A 158 28.41 1.37 -10.60
C SER A 158 29.52 1.12 -11.63
N ALA A 159 29.81 2.14 -12.43
CA ALA A 159 30.88 2.08 -13.41
C ALA A 159 32.17 2.67 -12.82
N PRO A 160 33.37 2.18 -13.20
CA PRO A 160 34.65 2.63 -12.65
C PRO A 160 34.87 4.15 -12.62
N GLY A 161 34.23 4.88 -13.53
CA GLY A 161 34.34 6.33 -13.64
C GLY A 161 33.67 7.13 -12.51
N ILE A 162 32.61 6.59 -11.91
CA ILE A 162 31.92 7.19 -10.75
C ILE A 162 32.31 6.55 -9.41
N GLU A 163 33.25 5.60 -9.43
CA GLU A 163 33.81 4.88 -8.28
C GLU A 163 35.12 5.53 -7.80
N GLY A 164 35.60 5.11 -6.61
CA GLY A 164 36.82 5.63 -6.01
C GLY A 164 36.94 7.16 -6.06
N ALA A 165 38.12 7.60 -6.50
CA ALA A 165 38.44 9.01 -6.71
C ALA A 165 38.04 9.57 -8.09
N GLY A 166 37.20 8.86 -8.86
CA GLY A 166 36.74 9.26 -10.20
C GLY A 166 36.09 10.66 -10.28
N THR A 167 35.78 11.15 -11.47
CA THR A 167 35.06 12.43 -11.60
C THR A 167 33.61 12.15 -11.93
N ARG A 168 32.68 12.90 -11.34
CA ARG A 168 31.26 12.59 -11.53
C ARG A 168 30.35 13.80 -11.36
N SER A 169 29.21 13.72 -12.02
CA SER A 169 28.09 14.63 -11.81
C SER A 169 26.80 13.84 -11.73
N VAL A 170 25.92 14.25 -10.83
CA VAL A 170 24.59 13.65 -10.65
C VAL A 170 23.58 14.77 -10.66
N GLU A 171 22.47 14.57 -11.35
CA GLU A 171 21.33 15.49 -11.38
C GLU A 171 20.05 14.72 -11.04
N VAL A 172 19.21 15.26 -10.16
CA VAL A 172 17.92 14.68 -9.76
C VAL A 172 16.86 15.78 -9.77
N TRP A 173 15.72 15.52 -10.40
CA TRP A 173 14.50 16.30 -10.19
C TRP A 173 13.67 15.60 -9.11
N ALA A 174 13.55 16.24 -7.94
CA ALA A 174 12.87 15.66 -6.77
C ALA A 174 11.84 16.63 -6.16
N TYR A 175 10.76 16.06 -5.64
CA TYR A 175 9.73 16.69 -4.85
C TYR A 175 9.60 15.89 -3.56
N ASN A 176 9.61 16.54 -2.40
CA ASN A 176 9.34 15.86 -1.13
C ASN A 176 8.17 16.55 -0.41
N PRO A 177 7.06 15.84 -0.10
CA PRO A 177 5.92 16.44 0.60
C PRO A 177 6.24 16.88 2.04
N SER A 178 7.28 16.30 2.65
CA SER A 178 7.75 16.65 3.99
C SER A 178 9.27 16.55 4.06
N VAL A 179 9.95 17.35 4.89
CA VAL A 179 11.40 17.20 5.06
C VAL A 179 11.69 16.64 6.44
N SER A 180 12.17 15.40 6.49
CA SER A 180 12.63 14.76 7.72
C SER A 180 13.99 15.32 8.18
N ASP A 181 14.29 15.22 9.48
CA ASP A 181 15.65 15.43 10.01
C ASP A 181 16.51 14.16 9.94
N SER A 182 15.90 13.02 9.62
CA SER A 182 16.53 11.71 9.42
C SER A 182 16.98 11.53 7.97
N GLU A 183 17.95 10.65 7.72
CA GLU A 183 18.48 10.43 6.37
C GLU A 183 17.43 9.82 5.42
N GLU A 184 17.15 10.50 4.31
CA GLU A 184 16.29 10.02 3.22
C GLU A 184 17.08 10.04 1.90
N THR A 185 17.35 8.87 1.32
CA THR A 185 18.25 8.72 0.17
C THR A 185 17.48 8.70 -1.15
N MET A 186 17.63 9.76 -1.95
CA MET A 186 17.08 9.79 -3.32
C MET A 186 17.86 8.88 -4.27
N LEU A 187 19.19 8.82 -4.13
CA LEU A 187 20.07 8.05 -5.01
C LEU A 187 21.32 7.58 -4.26
N SER A 188 21.72 6.33 -4.45
CA SER A 188 23.00 5.80 -3.96
C SER A 188 23.69 4.94 -5.01
N TRP A 189 25.02 4.85 -4.94
CA TRP A 189 25.82 3.99 -5.83
C TRP A 189 27.10 3.46 -5.17
N ALA A 190 27.22 3.60 -3.86
CA ALA A 190 28.23 2.95 -3.05
C ALA A 190 27.58 2.43 -1.77
N GLN A 191 28.23 1.48 -1.10
CA GLN A 191 27.73 0.90 0.15
C GLN A 191 27.93 1.82 1.34
N ARG A 192 27.06 1.67 2.32
CA ARG A 192 27.18 2.33 3.62
C ARG A 192 28.40 1.80 4.39
N GLY A 193 28.94 2.61 5.30
CA GLY A 193 30.10 2.24 6.09
C GLY A 193 31.41 2.76 5.51
N GLY A 194 32.42 2.86 6.38
CA GLY A 194 33.69 3.52 6.07
C GLY A 194 34.67 2.66 5.28
N PRO A 195 35.86 3.18 4.92
CA PRO A 195 36.52 4.38 5.46
C PRO A 195 35.85 5.73 5.15
N ASP A 196 36.29 6.80 5.81
CA ASP A 196 35.75 8.13 5.51
C ASP A 196 35.92 8.48 4.02
N GLY A 197 34.86 8.99 3.39
CA GLY A 197 34.84 9.28 1.95
C GLY A 197 34.53 8.08 1.05
N SER A 198 34.16 6.91 1.59
CA SER A 198 33.86 5.71 0.80
C SER A 198 32.36 5.44 0.54
N ASN A 199 31.46 6.06 1.31
CA ASN A 199 30.01 5.95 1.09
C ASN A 199 29.53 6.95 0.04
N MET A 200 28.37 6.70 -0.57
CA MET A 200 27.66 7.66 -1.43
C MET A 200 26.14 7.49 -1.30
N SER A 201 25.50 8.46 -0.64
CA SER A 201 24.07 8.76 -0.80
C SER A 201 23.86 10.23 -1.11
N PHE A 202 23.01 10.49 -2.11
CA PHE A 202 22.43 11.80 -2.37
C PHE A 202 21.09 11.87 -1.65
N ASN A 203 21.01 12.72 -0.63
CA ASN A 203 19.92 12.76 0.34
C ASN A 203 19.01 13.97 0.13
N TYR A 204 17.78 13.87 0.63
CA TYR A 204 16.83 14.97 0.76
C TYR A 204 16.30 15.03 2.19
N CYS A 205 17.10 15.55 3.12
CA CYS A 205 16.66 15.77 4.50
C CYS A 205 17.31 17.01 5.16
N SER A 206 16.79 17.46 6.30
CA SER A 206 17.21 18.68 6.99
C SER A 206 18.43 18.52 7.90
N HIS A 207 19.15 17.41 7.84
CA HIS A 207 20.30 17.23 8.71
C HIS A 207 21.47 18.14 8.31
N ALA A 208 21.95 18.97 9.24
CA ALA A 208 22.95 20.00 8.95
C ALA A 208 24.31 19.47 8.45
N GLN A 209 24.62 18.19 8.67
CA GLN A 209 25.90 17.58 8.30
C GLN A 209 25.87 16.71 7.05
N TRP A 210 24.77 16.00 6.78
CA TRP A 210 24.67 15.01 5.70
C TRP A 210 23.35 15.10 4.92
N GLY A 211 22.58 16.18 5.17
CA GLY A 211 21.25 16.35 4.60
C GLY A 211 21.22 16.39 3.08
N SER A 212 22.34 16.79 2.45
CA SER A 212 22.51 16.76 1.00
C SER A 212 23.32 15.54 0.53
N MET A 213 24.45 15.21 1.14
CA MET A 213 25.26 14.05 0.76
C MET A 213 25.84 13.37 1.99
N ALA A 214 25.78 12.04 2.05
CA ALA A 214 26.55 11.26 3.00
C ALA A 214 27.69 10.51 2.29
N HIS A 215 28.91 10.74 2.77
CA HIS A 215 30.16 10.17 2.28
C HIS A 215 30.84 9.24 3.29
N TRP A 216 30.29 9.15 4.51
CA TRP A 216 30.89 8.53 5.69
C TRP A 216 32.10 9.35 6.18
N GLY A 217 32.12 9.69 7.48
CA GLY A 217 33.16 10.54 8.08
C GLY A 217 32.64 11.81 8.76
N GLY A 218 31.32 12.00 8.82
CA GLY A 218 30.69 13.10 9.54
C GLY A 218 31.09 14.45 8.96
N GLY A 219 31.31 15.44 9.82
CA GLY A 219 31.65 16.82 9.44
C GLY A 219 32.96 17.01 8.65
N THR A 220 33.68 15.94 8.32
CA THR A 220 34.87 15.97 7.46
C THR A 220 34.58 15.64 5.99
N HIS A 221 33.60 14.77 5.70
CA HIS A 221 33.26 14.34 4.33
C HIS A 221 31.79 14.61 3.95
N ASP A 222 30.84 14.37 4.88
CA ASP A 222 29.41 14.55 4.62
C ASP A 222 29.02 16.01 4.40
N MET A 223 28.05 16.27 3.53
CA MET A 223 27.61 17.62 3.17
C MET A 223 26.15 17.85 3.57
N GLY A 224 25.88 18.92 4.31
CA GLY A 224 24.54 19.46 4.52
C GLY A 224 24.18 20.51 3.46
N TRP A 225 22.91 20.89 3.44
CA TRP A 225 22.42 22.01 2.65
C TRP A 225 22.81 23.35 3.28
N TRP A 226 23.33 24.27 2.47
CA TRP A 226 23.75 25.61 2.86
C TRP A 226 23.00 26.68 2.06
N GLY A 227 23.29 27.96 2.34
CA GLY A 227 22.70 29.08 1.61
C GLY A 227 21.21 29.27 1.90
N ASP A 228 20.45 29.65 0.86
CA ASP A 228 19.02 29.98 0.96
C ASP A 228 18.14 28.74 1.17
N HIS A 229 18.71 27.54 0.99
CA HIS A 229 18.03 26.25 1.07
C HIS A 229 18.53 25.40 2.26
N SER A 230 18.98 26.05 3.34
CA SER A 230 19.34 25.41 4.61
C SER A 230 18.16 25.50 5.60
N PRO A 231 17.80 24.43 6.34
CA PRO A 231 18.54 23.17 6.46
C PRO A 231 18.29 22.15 5.34
N ALA A 232 17.33 22.40 4.44
CA ALA A 232 17.08 21.66 3.19
C ALA A 232 16.19 22.46 2.22
N PRO A 233 16.15 22.10 0.92
CA PRO A 233 15.15 22.60 -0.01
C PRO A 233 13.73 22.38 0.54
N ALA A 234 12.86 23.38 0.40
CA ALA A 234 11.55 23.37 1.07
C ALA A 234 10.67 22.20 0.59
N ALA A 235 9.84 21.70 1.50
CA ALA A 235 8.79 20.72 1.19
C ALA A 235 7.78 21.29 0.17
N ASN A 236 7.04 20.39 -0.47
CA ASN A 236 5.96 20.71 -1.40
C ASN A 236 6.40 21.59 -2.58
N SER A 237 7.59 21.32 -3.11
CA SER A 237 8.13 22.03 -4.26
C SER A 237 9.09 21.14 -5.04
N TRP A 238 9.09 21.32 -6.35
CA TRP A 238 10.05 20.65 -7.23
C TRP A 238 11.41 21.35 -7.24
N TRP A 239 12.46 20.57 -7.02
CA TRP A 239 13.84 21.05 -7.03
C TRP A 239 14.68 20.26 -8.02
N HIS A 240 15.53 20.97 -8.76
CA HIS A 240 16.61 20.36 -9.51
C HIS A 240 17.87 20.39 -8.65
N LEU A 241 18.27 19.21 -8.20
CA LEU A 241 19.39 19.01 -7.29
C LEU A 241 20.53 18.39 -8.07
N ALA A 242 21.70 19.01 -8.04
CA ALA A 242 22.88 18.47 -8.71
C ALA A 242 24.08 18.38 -7.77
N TYR A 243 24.86 17.33 -7.93
CA TYR A 243 26.12 17.08 -7.24
C TYR A 243 27.25 16.96 -8.26
N THR A 244 28.39 17.58 -8.01
CA THR A 244 29.60 17.39 -8.83
C THR A 244 30.81 17.11 -7.95
N TYR A 245 31.69 16.21 -8.40
CA TYR A 245 33.01 16.01 -7.81
C TYR A 245 34.10 15.95 -8.87
N ASP A 246 35.09 16.85 -8.75
CA ASP A 246 36.16 17.04 -9.73
C ASP A 246 37.48 16.31 -9.42
N GLY A 247 37.45 15.37 -8.47
CA GLY A 247 38.64 14.69 -7.96
C GLY A 247 39.22 15.35 -6.71
N THR A 248 38.81 16.57 -6.39
CA THR A 248 39.29 17.32 -5.22
C THR A 248 38.23 18.14 -4.49
N VAL A 249 37.16 18.53 -5.17
CA VAL A 249 36.11 19.40 -4.64
C VAL A 249 34.75 18.80 -4.96
N ALA A 250 33.90 18.70 -3.94
CA ALA A 250 32.49 18.36 -4.08
C ALA A 250 31.62 19.63 -4.02
N ARG A 251 30.62 19.73 -4.89
CA ARG A 251 29.67 20.86 -4.95
C ARG A 251 28.25 20.36 -5.08
N ILE A 252 27.33 21.09 -4.45
CA ILE A 252 25.89 20.92 -4.57
C ILE A 252 25.30 22.16 -5.22
N TYR A 253 24.37 21.94 -6.15
CA TYR A 253 23.61 22.98 -6.81
C TYR A 253 22.12 22.74 -6.60
N VAL A 254 21.38 23.80 -6.36
CA VAL A 254 19.91 23.81 -6.29
C VAL A 254 19.41 24.74 -7.39
N ASN A 255 18.54 24.24 -8.27
CA ASN A 255 17.98 24.98 -9.40
C ASN A 255 19.05 25.66 -10.28
N GLY A 256 20.18 24.98 -10.46
CA GLY A 256 21.28 25.47 -11.29
C GLY A 256 22.22 26.47 -10.61
N VAL A 257 22.04 26.77 -9.32
CA VAL A 257 22.87 27.68 -8.53
C VAL A 257 23.69 26.88 -7.51
N GLU A 258 24.99 27.15 -7.41
CA GLU A 258 25.87 26.50 -6.42
C GLU A 258 25.50 26.97 -5.01
N GLU A 259 25.24 26.01 -4.10
CA GLU A 259 24.76 26.29 -2.74
C GLU A 259 25.72 25.76 -1.67
N SER A 260 26.30 24.58 -1.87
CA SER A 260 27.23 23.96 -0.91
C SER A 260 28.50 23.51 -1.62
N VAL A 261 29.64 23.74 -0.99
CA VAL A 261 30.95 23.36 -1.51
C VAL A 261 31.80 22.78 -0.40
N ARG A 262 32.50 21.68 -0.69
CA ARG A 262 33.54 21.15 0.17
C ARG A 262 34.84 21.01 -0.60
N ASP A 263 35.79 21.87 -0.21
CA ASP A 263 37.11 22.00 -0.80
C ASP A 263 38.18 22.11 0.31
N PRO A 264 39.17 21.21 0.39
CA PRO A 264 39.29 19.97 -0.36
C PRO A 264 38.43 18.86 0.27
N ILE A 265 38.02 17.88 -0.53
CA ILE A 265 37.50 16.59 -0.08
C ILE A 265 38.15 15.47 -0.90
N ALA A 266 38.59 14.43 -0.21
CA ALA A 266 39.15 13.23 -0.84
C ALA A 266 38.11 12.12 -0.75
N LEU A 267 37.59 11.68 -1.90
CA LEU A 267 36.64 10.58 -1.98
C LEU A 267 37.31 9.33 -2.55
N ASP A 268 36.99 8.18 -1.96
CA ASP A 268 37.41 6.86 -2.42
C ASP A 268 36.22 5.88 -2.30
N THR A 269 35.19 6.18 -3.09
CA THR A 269 33.87 5.51 -3.01
C THR A 269 33.96 4.04 -3.41
N TYR A 270 33.20 3.17 -2.73
CA TYR A 270 33.17 1.76 -3.07
C TYR A 270 32.72 1.48 -4.50
N GLY A 271 33.46 0.60 -5.19
CA GLY A 271 33.11 0.14 -6.54
C GLY A 271 32.30 -1.14 -6.60
N GLY A 272 31.67 -1.39 -7.75
CA GLY A 272 30.85 -2.56 -8.04
C GLY A 272 29.49 -2.61 -7.36
N ASN A 273 29.00 -1.50 -6.79
CA ASN A 273 27.74 -1.46 -6.06
C ASN A 273 26.56 -1.17 -6.99
N THR A 274 25.42 -1.81 -6.75
CA THR A 274 24.20 -1.47 -7.49
C THR A 274 23.82 -0.01 -7.28
N ILE A 275 23.57 0.71 -8.37
CA ILE A 275 23.00 2.06 -8.33
C ILE A 275 21.53 1.91 -7.91
N ARG A 276 21.10 2.62 -6.86
CA ARG A 276 19.73 2.52 -6.34
C ARG A 276 19.07 3.89 -6.30
N VAL A 277 17.81 3.94 -6.71
CA VAL A 277 16.94 5.12 -6.62
C VAL A 277 15.96 4.90 -5.47
N ALA A 278 15.76 5.92 -4.63
CA ALA A 278 14.89 5.93 -3.44
C ALA A 278 15.31 5.02 -2.27
N THR A 279 16.55 4.52 -2.26
CA THR A 279 17.13 3.78 -1.11
C THR A 279 18.65 3.89 -1.10
N GLN A 280 19.25 3.66 0.07
CA GLN A 280 20.69 3.42 0.21
C GLN A 280 21.03 1.92 0.12
N ALA A 281 22.31 1.60 -0.10
CA ALA A 281 22.83 0.25 0.07
C ALA A 281 23.28 0.00 1.51
N ASP A 282 23.10 -1.22 2.00
CA ASP A 282 23.55 -1.63 3.34
C ASP A 282 25.08 -1.64 3.47
N THR A 283 25.59 -2.01 4.64
CA THR A 283 27.05 -2.06 4.89
C THR A 283 27.82 -3.11 4.08
N THR A 284 27.12 -3.98 3.36
CA THR A 284 27.71 -5.02 2.50
C THR A 284 27.71 -4.62 1.03
N GLY A 285 26.92 -3.61 0.65
CA GLY A 285 26.72 -3.17 -0.73
C GLY A 285 25.76 -4.04 -1.55
N ALA A 286 25.49 -5.26 -1.07
CA ALA A 286 24.67 -6.23 -1.77
C ALA A 286 23.16 -5.92 -1.66
N ASN A 287 22.69 -5.41 -0.53
CA ASN A 287 21.26 -5.20 -0.28
C ASN A 287 20.92 -3.71 -0.12
N ALA A 288 19.64 -3.40 -0.22
CA ALA A 288 19.11 -2.09 0.16
C ALA A 288 19.04 -1.98 1.70
N ASP A 289 19.29 -0.79 2.23
CA ASP A 289 19.07 -0.44 3.64
C ASP A 289 17.79 0.38 3.73
N THR A 290 16.68 -0.31 4.03
CA THR A 290 15.34 0.29 3.94
C THR A 290 15.03 1.29 5.05
N ALA A 291 15.94 1.46 6.02
CA ALA A 291 15.81 2.47 7.07
C ALA A 291 15.94 3.91 6.55
N PHE A 292 16.45 4.09 5.32
CA PHE A 292 16.75 5.40 4.72
C PHE A 292 16.03 5.62 3.39
N ASN A 293 14.91 4.91 3.18
CA ASN A 293 14.12 5.03 1.97
C ASN A 293 13.56 6.44 1.81
N PHE A 294 13.45 6.89 0.57
CA PHE A 294 12.89 8.19 0.23
C PHE A 294 11.35 8.11 0.17
N THR A 295 10.68 9.12 0.72
CA THR A 295 9.20 9.20 0.79
C THR A 295 8.59 10.30 -0.09
N GLY A 296 9.26 10.64 -1.20
CA GLY A 296 8.83 11.67 -2.14
C GLY A 296 8.77 11.20 -3.60
N SER A 297 8.76 12.15 -4.53
CA SER A 297 8.60 11.88 -5.98
C SER A 297 9.84 12.31 -6.78
N ILE A 298 10.24 11.49 -7.75
CA ILE A 298 11.39 11.74 -8.64
C ILE A 298 10.92 11.76 -10.09
N ALA A 299 11.17 12.86 -10.79
CA ALA A 299 10.81 13.01 -12.21
C ALA A 299 11.93 12.58 -13.16
N ALA A 300 13.19 12.78 -12.77
CA ALA A 300 14.35 12.38 -13.56
C ALA A 300 15.61 12.18 -12.71
N VAL A 301 16.48 11.27 -13.16
CA VAL A 301 17.82 11.02 -12.59
C VAL A 301 18.84 10.95 -13.72
N ARG A 302 19.96 11.68 -13.57
CA ARG A 302 21.10 11.60 -14.49
C ARG A 302 22.41 11.38 -13.74
N ILE A 303 23.26 10.53 -14.28
CA ILE A 303 24.62 10.29 -13.76
C ILE A 303 25.62 10.38 -14.91
N HIS A 304 26.62 11.23 -14.72
CA HIS A 304 27.68 11.53 -15.67
C HIS A 304 29.02 11.02 -15.15
N ASP A 305 29.81 10.39 -16.03
CA ASP A 305 31.20 10.01 -15.78
C ASP A 305 32.17 11.19 -15.96
N GLY A 306 31.84 12.34 -15.38
CA GLY A 306 32.59 13.58 -15.59
C GLY A 306 31.98 14.76 -14.84
N VAL A 307 32.65 15.90 -14.88
CA VAL A 307 32.22 17.13 -14.17
C VAL A 307 31.47 18.06 -15.11
N LEU A 308 30.19 18.29 -14.86
CA LEU A 308 29.41 19.35 -15.50
C LEU A 308 29.90 20.71 -15.00
N SER A 309 30.02 21.68 -15.90
CA SER A 309 30.29 23.05 -15.46
C SER A 309 29.04 23.68 -14.82
N PRO A 310 29.17 24.71 -13.97
CA PRO A 310 28.01 25.45 -13.46
C PRO A 310 27.06 25.95 -14.55
N ALA A 311 27.60 26.32 -15.72
CA ALA A 311 26.81 26.75 -16.88
C ALA A 311 26.02 25.59 -17.50
N ASP A 312 26.59 24.38 -17.51
CA ASP A 312 25.92 23.17 -18.02
C ASP A 312 24.79 22.75 -17.08
N ILE A 313 25.02 22.77 -15.77
CA ILE A 313 24.01 22.47 -14.74
C ILE A 313 22.86 23.48 -14.82
N GLN A 314 23.18 24.77 -14.94
CA GLN A 314 22.16 25.80 -15.13
C GLN A 314 21.39 25.62 -16.44
N ARG A 315 22.04 25.17 -17.50
CA ARG A 315 21.39 24.85 -18.77
C ARG A 315 20.47 23.63 -18.63
N ASN A 316 20.94 22.54 -18.04
CA ASN A 316 20.18 21.30 -17.83
C ASN A 316 18.95 21.54 -16.94
N PHE A 317 19.08 22.34 -15.87
CA PHE A 317 17.95 22.81 -15.07
C PHE A 317 16.87 23.48 -15.95
N LYS A 318 17.27 24.44 -16.79
CA LYS A 318 16.34 25.15 -17.68
C LYS A 318 15.68 24.23 -18.69
N LEU A 319 16.41 23.27 -19.25
CA LEU A 319 15.86 22.27 -20.17
C LEU A 319 14.80 21.38 -19.50
N GLY A 320 14.89 21.17 -18.18
CA GLY A 320 13.89 20.44 -17.39
C GLY A 320 12.61 21.22 -17.07
N ARG A 321 12.56 22.54 -17.30
CA ARG A 321 11.36 23.38 -17.11
C ARG A 321 10.99 24.11 -18.39
N ILE A 322 10.15 23.50 -19.21
CA ILE A 322 9.69 24.07 -20.47
C ILE A 322 8.46 24.99 -20.33
N LYS A 323 7.73 24.87 -19.22
CA LYS A 323 6.58 25.72 -18.84
C LYS A 323 7.03 26.90 -17.97
N ALA A 324 6.22 27.96 -17.93
CA ALA A 324 6.40 29.07 -17.00
C ALA A 324 6.29 28.57 -15.54
N TRP A 325 7.04 29.17 -14.61
CA TRP A 325 7.07 28.76 -13.20
C TRP A 325 7.34 29.95 -12.26
N ASN A 326 7.24 29.73 -10.94
CA ASN A 326 7.44 30.77 -9.91
C ASN A 326 6.57 32.03 -10.12
N PRO A 327 5.23 31.87 -10.08
CA PRO A 327 4.30 32.98 -10.24
C PRO A 327 4.44 34.02 -9.13
N ILE A 328 4.31 35.29 -9.48
CA ILE A 328 4.11 36.40 -8.56
C ILE A 328 2.92 37.20 -9.11
N PRO A 329 1.81 37.41 -8.36
CA PRO A 329 1.54 36.85 -7.03
C PRO A 329 1.66 35.32 -7.01
N ALA A 330 2.12 34.78 -5.88
CA ALA A 330 2.21 33.34 -5.70
C ALA A 330 0.82 32.70 -5.87
N ASP A 331 0.78 31.46 -6.31
CA ASP A 331 -0.49 30.75 -6.47
C ASP A 331 -1.24 30.68 -5.13
N GLY A 332 -2.54 30.98 -5.15
CA GLY A 332 -3.39 31.10 -3.97
C GLY A 332 -3.19 32.38 -3.12
N ALA A 333 -2.36 33.34 -3.54
CA ALA A 333 -2.05 34.51 -2.72
C ALA A 333 -3.27 35.43 -2.46
N LEU A 334 -3.29 36.06 -1.29
CA LEU A 334 -4.17 37.20 -1.01
C LEU A 334 -3.46 38.51 -1.38
N LEU A 335 -3.99 39.23 -2.37
CA LEU A 335 -3.41 40.47 -2.87
C LEU A 335 -4.17 41.69 -2.32
N PRO A 336 -3.63 42.44 -1.34
CA PRO A 336 -4.30 43.60 -0.73
C PRO A 336 -4.17 44.85 -1.61
N ASP A 337 -4.43 44.73 -2.90
CA ASP A 337 -4.39 45.80 -3.89
C ASP A 337 -5.42 45.53 -5.00
N THR A 338 -5.90 46.59 -5.64
CA THR A 338 -6.83 46.48 -6.78
C THR A 338 -6.10 46.42 -8.12
N TRP A 339 -4.81 46.11 -8.12
CA TRP A 339 -3.96 45.99 -9.29
C TRP A 339 -2.84 45.00 -9.00
N ALA A 340 -2.33 44.32 -10.03
CA ALA A 340 -1.26 43.34 -9.88
C ALA A 340 -0.23 43.50 -11.00
N SER A 341 1.04 43.27 -10.65
CA SER A 341 2.08 42.94 -11.63
C SER A 341 2.28 41.44 -11.57
N LEU A 342 1.74 40.73 -12.55
CA LEU A 342 2.00 39.32 -12.77
C LEU A 342 3.45 39.18 -13.25
N SER A 343 4.24 38.31 -12.67
CA SER A 343 5.56 37.94 -13.19
C SER A 343 5.85 36.47 -12.94
N TRP A 344 6.66 35.87 -13.79
CA TRP A 344 7.03 34.48 -13.72
C TRP A 344 8.49 34.32 -14.11
N SER A 345 9.04 33.15 -13.84
CA SER A 345 10.27 32.68 -14.46
C SER A 345 9.94 32.00 -15.79
N PRO A 346 10.57 32.40 -16.92
CA PRO A 346 10.41 31.73 -18.20
C PRO A 346 10.76 30.24 -18.16
N GLY A 347 10.06 29.46 -18.98
CA GLY A 347 10.52 28.15 -19.42
C GLY A 347 11.84 28.23 -20.20
N GLY A 348 12.69 27.19 -20.13
CA GLY A 348 14.07 27.22 -20.64
C GLY A 348 14.21 27.46 -22.14
N PHE A 349 13.18 27.16 -22.93
CA PHE A 349 13.14 27.40 -24.37
C PHE A 349 12.26 28.58 -24.78
N ALA A 350 11.66 29.29 -23.82
CA ALA A 350 10.76 30.40 -24.10
C ALA A 350 11.47 31.53 -24.85
N VAL A 351 10.88 31.96 -25.96
CA VAL A 351 11.25 33.18 -26.69
C VAL A 351 10.24 34.29 -26.39
N SER A 352 8.99 33.94 -26.16
CA SER A 352 7.89 34.83 -25.77
C SER A 352 6.83 34.07 -24.98
N HIS A 353 5.82 34.77 -24.48
CA HIS A 353 4.87 34.25 -23.49
C HIS A 353 3.43 34.61 -23.83
N ASP A 354 2.58 33.63 -24.09
CA ASP A 354 1.15 33.84 -24.27
C ASP A 354 0.46 33.90 -22.91
N VAL A 355 -0.02 35.09 -22.52
CA VAL A 355 -0.60 35.32 -21.18
C VAL A 355 -2.13 35.26 -21.24
N TYR A 356 -2.71 34.51 -20.32
CA TYR A 356 -4.15 34.40 -20.09
C TYR A 356 -4.46 34.90 -18.68
N PHE A 357 -5.50 35.72 -18.52
CA PHE A 357 -5.90 36.27 -17.22
C PHE A 357 -7.40 36.58 -17.22
N ASP A 358 -8.17 36.03 -16.29
CA ASP A 358 -9.60 36.31 -16.13
C ASP A 358 -10.09 35.96 -14.71
N ASP A 359 -11.34 36.26 -14.35
CA ASP A 359 -11.96 35.79 -13.09
C ASP A 359 -12.68 34.44 -13.25
N ASN A 360 -12.65 33.87 -14.46
CA ASN A 360 -13.16 32.54 -14.77
C ASN A 360 -12.01 31.53 -15.02
N PHE A 361 -11.96 30.47 -14.21
CA PHE A 361 -10.96 29.40 -14.33
C PHE A 361 -11.03 28.68 -15.69
N GLU A 362 -12.22 28.31 -16.15
CA GLU A 362 -12.41 27.55 -17.39
C GLU A 362 -11.96 28.36 -18.61
N ASP A 363 -12.21 29.67 -18.63
CA ASP A 363 -11.78 30.53 -19.74
C ASP A 363 -10.25 30.67 -19.79
N VAL A 364 -9.60 30.79 -18.64
CA VAL A 364 -8.13 30.81 -18.55
C VAL A 364 -7.54 29.46 -18.92
N ASP A 365 -8.12 28.36 -18.45
CA ASP A 365 -7.63 27.01 -18.71
C ASP A 365 -7.88 26.54 -20.15
N ALA A 366 -9.00 26.92 -20.77
CA ALA A 366 -9.25 26.63 -22.18
C ALA A 366 -8.59 27.66 -23.11
N GLY A 367 -8.16 28.82 -22.59
CA GLY A 367 -7.74 29.96 -23.40
C GLY A 367 -8.90 30.54 -24.23
N THR A 368 -10.13 30.42 -23.75
CA THR A 368 -11.36 30.86 -24.41
C THR A 368 -11.86 32.22 -23.88
N GLY A 369 -12.96 32.72 -24.43
CA GLY A 369 -13.52 34.01 -24.03
C GLY A 369 -12.56 35.18 -24.32
N ASP A 370 -12.51 36.12 -23.38
CA ASP A 370 -11.59 37.28 -23.40
C ASP A 370 -10.32 37.05 -22.57
N ALA A 371 -10.06 35.83 -22.09
CA ALA A 371 -8.97 35.52 -21.18
C ALA A 371 -7.58 35.76 -21.79
N PHE A 372 -7.40 35.55 -23.09
CA PHE A 372 -6.11 35.77 -23.76
C PHE A 372 -5.74 37.26 -23.81
N ARG A 373 -4.64 37.63 -23.17
CA ARG A 373 -4.16 39.03 -23.03
C ARG A 373 -2.99 39.37 -23.97
N GLY A 374 -2.61 38.43 -24.83
CA GLY A 374 -1.61 38.61 -25.88
C GLY A 374 -0.22 38.09 -25.53
N ASN A 375 0.61 37.96 -26.57
CA ASN A 375 1.98 37.49 -26.49
C ASN A 375 2.92 38.58 -25.92
N GLN A 376 3.69 38.25 -24.89
CA GLN A 376 4.63 39.14 -24.20
C GLN A 376 6.08 38.74 -24.49
N ALA A 377 6.94 39.75 -24.69
CA ALA A 377 8.38 39.54 -24.86
C ALA A 377 9.18 39.57 -23.54
N SER A 378 8.53 39.91 -22.43
CA SER A 378 9.12 39.94 -21.09
C SER A 378 8.25 39.15 -20.13
N PRO A 379 8.82 38.55 -19.08
CA PRO A 379 8.08 37.62 -18.22
C PRO A 379 7.30 38.33 -17.12
N PHE A 380 6.58 39.39 -17.50
CA PHE A 380 5.67 40.11 -16.62
C PHE A 380 4.51 40.72 -17.40
N PHE A 381 3.37 40.90 -16.72
CA PHE A 381 2.15 41.47 -17.25
C PHE A 381 1.39 42.25 -16.17
N VAL A 382 0.81 43.41 -16.49
CA VAL A 382 0.13 44.27 -15.51
C VAL A 382 -1.38 44.20 -15.72
N VAL A 383 -2.14 44.15 -14.63
CA VAL A 383 -3.61 44.10 -14.60
C VAL A 383 -4.18 45.01 -13.52
N GLY A 384 -5.45 45.42 -13.66
CA GLY A 384 -6.14 46.23 -12.64
C GLY A 384 -5.74 47.70 -12.63
N PHE A 385 -5.14 48.21 -13.70
CA PHE A 385 -4.63 49.57 -13.78
C PHE A 385 -5.11 50.27 -15.06
N PRO A 386 -5.44 51.58 -15.04
CA PRO A 386 -5.88 52.28 -16.25
C PRO A 386 -4.91 52.11 -17.42
N GLY A 387 -5.40 51.59 -18.54
CA GLY A 387 -4.59 51.26 -19.73
C GLY A 387 -4.17 49.79 -19.84
N TYR A 388 -4.53 48.96 -18.86
CA TYR A 388 -4.31 47.50 -18.82
C TYR A 388 -5.65 46.75 -18.69
N PRO A 389 -5.69 45.41 -18.86
CA PRO A 389 -6.90 44.63 -18.58
C PRO A 389 -7.44 44.90 -17.18
N PHE A 390 -8.76 44.92 -17.05
CA PHE A 390 -9.45 45.40 -15.84
C PHE A 390 -9.07 46.86 -15.51
N ALA A 391 -9.25 47.76 -16.49
CA ALA A 391 -8.80 49.17 -16.39
C ALA A 391 -9.43 49.97 -15.24
N ASP A 392 -10.59 49.54 -14.74
CA ASP A 392 -11.27 50.13 -13.58
C ASP A 392 -10.77 49.58 -12.23
N GLY A 393 -9.84 48.63 -12.24
CA GLY A 393 -9.31 47.93 -11.08
C GLY A 393 -9.81 46.50 -10.95
N LEU A 394 -9.02 45.66 -10.25
CA LEU A 394 -9.45 44.35 -9.77
C LEU A 394 -10.49 44.52 -8.66
N VAL A 395 -11.49 43.63 -8.65
CA VAL A 395 -12.64 43.73 -7.76
C VAL A 395 -12.34 43.04 -6.43
N PRO A 396 -12.47 43.74 -5.27
CA PRO A 396 -12.37 43.12 -3.96
C PRO A 396 -13.38 41.98 -3.77
N GLY A 397 -12.91 40.82 -3.30
CA GLY A 397 -13.68 39.60 -3.13
C GLY A 397 -13.68 38.66 -4.35
N THR A 398 -12.97 39.02 -5.41
CA THR A 398 -12.86 38.21 -6.63
C THR A 398 -11.54 37.45 -6.66
N THR A 399 -11.61 36.15 -6.99
CA THR A 399 -10.45 35.32 -7.35
C THR A 399 -10.18 35.50 -8.84
N TYR A 400 -8.92 35.77 -9.18
CA TYR A 400 -8.46 35.87 -10.55
C TYR A 400 -7.53 34.71 -10.87
N TYR A 401 -7.69 34.15 -12.05
CA TYR A 401 -6.92 33.04 -12.58
C TYR A 401 -6.03 33.54 -13.71
N TRP A 402 -4.85 32.94 -13.84
CA TRP A 402 -3.92 33.29 -14.90
C TRP A 402 -3.01 32.14 -15.28
N ARG A 403 -2.62 32.11 -16.56
CA ARG A 403 -1.76 31.09 -17.13
C ARG A 403 -0.79 31.73 -18.09
N VAL A 404 0.39 31.14 -18.21
CA VAL A 404 1.37 31.54 -19.21
C VAL A 404 1.80 30.34 -20.04
N ASP A 405 1.53 30.40 -21.35
CA ASP A 405 2.02 29.41 -22.29
C ASP A 405 3.34 29.89 -22.89
N GLU A 406 4.36 29.04 -22.85
CA GLU A 406 5.70 29.40 -23.30
C GLU A 406 5.86 29.18 -24.81
N VAL A 407 6.28 30.22 -25.53
CA VAL A 407 6.27 30.25 -27.00
C VAL A 407 7.67 30.31 -27.58
N ASN A 408 7.95 29.42 -28.52
CA ASN A 408 9.13 29.35 -29.36
C ASN A 408 8.78 28.63 -30.68
N ASP A 409 8.51 29.41 -31.72
CA ASP A 409 8.09 28.91 -33.05
C ASP A 409 9.09 27.95 -33.72
N LEU A 410 10.32 27.87 -33.22
CA LEU A 410 11.34 26.93 -33.71
C LEU A 410 11.23 25.55 -33.07
N HIS A 411 10.40 25.38 -32.04
CA HIS A 411 10.18 24.12 -31.35
C HIS A 411 8.81 23.54 -31.72
N PRO A 412 8.72 22.27 -32.17
CA PRO A 412 7.47 21.67 -32.68
C PRO A 412 6.37 21.56 -31.62
N ASP A 413 6.75 21.39 -30.35
CA ASP A 413 5.81 21.26 -29.23
C ASP A 413 5.39 22.61 -28.61
N SER A 414 5.81 23.73 -29.20
CA SER A 414 5.43 25.07 -28.74
C SER A 414 4.13 25.53 -29.42
N PRO A 415 3.22 26.26 -28.72
CA PRO A 415 3.32 26.74 -27.34
C PRO A 415 3.20 25.64 -26.27
N TRP A 416 4.07 25.67 -25.26
CA TRP A 416 3.96 24.79 -24.10
C TRP A 416 2.96 25.38 -23.12
N ARG A 417 1.81 24.72 -22.99
CA ARG A 417 0.75 25.15 -22.08
C ARG A 417 1.23 25.16 -20.63
N GLY A 418 1.06 26.30 -19.95
CA GLY A 418 1.45 26.48 -18.54
C GLY A 418 0.42 25.96 -17.55
N ASN A 419 0.79 25.99 -16.26
CA ASN A 419 -0.14 25.74 -15.16
C ASN A 419 -1.04 26.97 -14.95
N VAL A 420 -2.27 26.76 -14.49
CA VAL A 420 -3.18 27.85 -14.11
C VAL A 420 -2.91 28.20 -12.65
N TRP A 421 -2.52 29.44 -12.41
CA TRP A 421 -2.33 30.02 -11.07
C TRP A 421 -3.49 30.95 -10.73
N ASN A 422 -3.65 31.27 -9.45
CA ASN A 422 -4.71 32.15 -8.96
C ASN A 422 -4.23 33.06 -7.83
N PHE A 423 -4.95 34.17 -7.63
CA PHE A 423 -4.86 34.99 -6.43
C PHE A 423 -6.21 35.66 -6.16
N THR A 424 -6.45 36.05 -4.91
CA THR A 424 -7.71 36.65 -4.48
C THR A 424 -7.49 38.05 -3.94
N VAL A 425 -8.28 39.02 -4.40
CA VAL A 425 -8.32 40.35 -3.77
C VAL A 425 -9.22 40.25 -2.53
N PRO A 426 -8.78 40.65 -1.32
CA PRO A 426 -9.59 40.51 -0.11
C PRO A 426 -10.96 41.22 -0.24
N PRO A 427 -12.04 40.66 0.32
CA PRO A 427 -13.37 41.27 0.22
C PRO A 427 -13.46 42.58 1.02
N LYS A 428 -14.38 43.47 0.64
CA LYS A 428 -14.68 44.70 1.41
C LYS A 428 -15.39 44.43 2.74
N LYS A 429 -16.00 43.25 2.89
CA LYS A 429 -16.67 42.80 4.11
C LYS A 429 -15.68 42.11 5.04
N ALA A 430 -16.05 41.98 6.32
CA ALA A 430 -15.35 41.11 7.26
C ALA A 430 -15.40 39.66 6.75
N TYR A 431 -14.33 38.90 6.98
CA TYR A 431 -14.21 37.50 6.56
C TYR A 431 -13.36 36.70 7.55
N ASN A 432 -13.34 35.36 7.40
CA ASN A 432 -12.68 34.43 8.31
C ASN A 432 -13.07 34.65 9.79
N PRO A 433 -14.36 34.45 10.13
CA PRO A 433 -14.82 34.58 11.50
C PRO A 433 -14.22 33.50 12.40
N VAL A 434 -13.97 33.86 13.66
CA VAL A 434 -13.66 32.93 14.76
C VAL A 434 -14.64 33.25 15.90
N PRO A 435 -15.47 32.29 16.36
CA PRO A 435 -15.66 30.96 15.80
C PRO A 435 -16.08 31.00 14.32
N SER A 436 -15.72 29.95 13.58
CA SER A 436 -16.14 29.79 12.19
C SER A 436 -17.67 29.76 12.07
N ASP A 437 -18.20 30.10 10.90
CA ASP A 437 -19.64 30.06 10.70
C ASP A 437 -20.19 28.64 10.92
N LYS A 438 -21.28 28.55 11.67
CA LYS A 438 -21.96 27.34 12.13
C LYS A 438 -21.12 26.45 13.05
N ALA A 439 -20.04 26.97 13.63
CA ALA A 439 -19.25 26.24 14.61
C ALA A 439 -20.14 25.74 15.77
N LYS A 440 -19.90 24.52 16.23
CA LYS A 440 -20.59 23.90 17.36
C LYS A 440 -19.65 23.84 18.57
N TYR A 441 -20.22 23.55 19.74
CA TYR A 441 -19.47 23.29 20.97
C TYR A 441 -18.59 24.45 21.42
N ILE A 442 -19.04 25.68 21.17
CA ILE A 442 -18.32 26.88 21.59
C ILE A 442 -18.52 27.13 23.09
N ASP A 443 -17.44 27.47 23.79
CA ASP A 443 -17.51 27.85 25.21
C ASP A 443 -18.39 29.09 25.41
N THR A 444 -19.05 29.16 26.57
CA THR A 444 -19.90 30.29 26.95
C THR A 444 -19.16 31.63 27.08
N ASN A 445 -17.84 31.63 27.26
CA ASN A 445 -16.98 32.82 27.38
C ASN A 445 -16.14 33.09 26.12
N VAL A 446 -16.73 32.89 24.95
CA VAL A 446 -16.07 33.09 23.66
C VAL A 446 -15.70 34.55 23.38
N THR A 447 -14.56 34.76 22.71
CA THR A 447 -14.22 36.04 22.07
C THR A 447 -14.33 35.88 20.57
N LEU A 448 -15.14 36.73 19.95
CA LEU A 448 -15.31 36.75 18.50
C LEU A 448 -14.17 37.54 17.87
N THR A 449 -13.55 37.01 16.81
CA THR A 449 -12.55 37.72 15.99
C THR A 449 -12.83 37.50 14.51
N TRP A 450 -12.34 38.38 13.66
CA TRP A 450 -12.49 38.29 12.21
C TRP A 450 -11.32 38.96 11.53
N THR A 451 -11.11 38.63 10.25
CA THR A 451 -10.22 39.40 9.40
C THR A 451 -10.96 40.60 8.83
N SER A 452 -10.40 41.79 9.02
CA SER A 452 -10.98 43.05 8.55
C SER A 452 -11.10 43.11 7.03
N GLY A 453 -12.23 43.63 6.54
CA GLY A 453 -12.43 43.87 5.11
C GLY A 453 -11.40 44.83 4.50
N PHE A 454 -11.18 44.72 3.18
CA PHE A 454 -10.17 45.47 2.45
C PHE A 454 -10.30 46.99 2.60
N GLY A 455 -9.33 47.61 3.27
CA GLY A 455 -9.30 49.05 3.53
C GLY A 455 -10.19 49.52 4.69
N ALA A 456 -10.80 48.60 5.44
CA ALA A 456 -11.56 48.91 6.63
C ALA A 456 -10.72 49.64 7.69
N LYS A 457 -11.38 50.55 8.42
CA LYS A 457 -10.81 51.36 9.50
C LYS A 457 -11.55 51.17 10.82
N LEU A 458 -12.85 50.87 10.74
CA LEU A 458 -13.73 50.70 11.89
C LEU A 458 -14.73 49.58 11.60
N HIS A 459 -15.20 48.93 12.66
CA HIS A 459 -16.08 47.76 12.60
C HIS A 459 -17.32 47.99 13.47
N THR A 460 -18.50 47.62 12.99
CA THR A 460 -19.73 47.60 13.81
C THR A 460 -20.23 46.18 13.95
N VAL A 461 -20.25 45.67 15.18
CA VAL A 461 -20.66 44.28 15.48
C VAL A 461 -22.12 44.25 15.92
N TYR A 462 -22.88 43.33 15.35
CA TYR A 462 -24.25 42.99 15.76
C TYR A 462 -24.23 41.55 16.25
N PHE A 463 -24.87 41.27 17.39
CA PHE A 463 -24.87 39.98 18.05
C PHE A 463 -26.24 39.71 18.69
N GLY A 464 -26.77 38.50 18.57
CA GLY A 464 -28.06 38.13 19.15
C GLY A 464 -28.45 36.67 18.87
N GLU A 465 -29.64 36.26 19.30
CA GLU A 465 -30.14 34.88 19.20
C GLU A 465 -31.06 34.65 17.98
N ASP A 466 -31.39 35.72 17.27
CA ASP A 466 -32.33 35.71 16.15
C ASP A 466 -31.65 36.21 14.87
N PHE A 467 -31.65 35.35 13.85
CA PHE A 467 -31.03 35.62 12.56
C PHE A 467 -31.55 36.92 11.93
N ASP A 468 -32.86 37.11 11.90
CA ASP A 468 -33.48 38.26 11.23
C ASP A 468 -33.17 39.58 11.95
N THR A 469 -33.16 39.56 13.28
CA THR A 469 -32.79 40.71 14.11
C THR A 469 -31.35 41.12 13.84
N VAL A 470 -30.41 40.17 13.85
CA VAL A 470 -29.00 40.44 13.56
C VAL A 470 -28.79 40.86 12.10
N SER A 471 -29.49 40.24 11.15
CA SER A 471 -29.41 40.56 9.72
C SER A 471 -29.99 41.95 9.40
N ASN A 472 -30.99 42.44 10.13
CA ASN A 472 -31.64 43.72 9.84
C ASN A 472 -31.19 44.88 10.74
N ALA A 473 -30.36 44.63 11.76
CA ALA A 473 -29.87 45.66 12.66
C ALA A 473 -29.05 46.75 11.94
N ALA A 474 -29.16 48.00 12.42
CA ALA A 474 -28.46 49.17 11.90
C ALA A 474 -28.11 50.16 13.03
N GLY A 475 -27.03 50.95 12.87
CA GLY A 475 -26.71 52.08 13.75
C GLY A 475 -25.94 51.74 15.04
N GLY A 476 -25.15 50.66 15.04
CA GLY A 476 -24.25 50.31 16.16
C GLY A 476 -23.04 51.26 16.31
N ALA A 477 -22.33 51.17 17.45
CA ALA A 477 -21.14 51.97 17.71
C ALA A 477 -19.90 51.36 17.03
N PRO A 478 -19.18 52.09 16.16
CA PRO A 478 -17.99 51.56 15.50
C PRO A 478 -16.80 51.45 16.47
N GLY A 479 -16.13 50.30 16.45
CA GLY A 479 -14.88 50.02 17.17
C GLY A 479 -13.67 49.93 16.24
N GLY A 480 -12.47 50.10 16.77
CA GLY A 480 -11.20 50.05 16.02
C GLY A 480 -10.45 48.72 16.11
N LEU A 481 -10.99 47.73 16.82
CA LEU A 481 -10.39 46.40 16.95
C LEU A 481 -11.26 45.38 16.23
N ALA A 482 -10.63 44.40 15.58
CA ALA A 482 -11.29 43.28 14.92
C ALA A 482 -11.66 42.15 15.93
N THR A 483 -12.23 42.54 17.07
CA THR A 483 -12.63 41.61 18.14
C THR A 483 -13.85 42.12 18.90
N TYR A 484 -14.65 41.19 19.43
CA TYR A 484 -15.83 41.47 20.24
C TYR A 484 -16.05 40.36 21.27
N THR A 485 -16.27 40.74 22.54
CA THR A 485 -16.60 39.79 23.62
C THR A 485 -18.05 40.04 24.07
N PRO A 486 -18.99 39.12 23.77
CA PRO A 486 -20.41 39.28 24.11
C PRO A 486 -20.70 39.16 25.62
N GLY A 487 -19.75 38.65 26.42
CA GLY A 487 -19.97 38.26 27.81
C GLY A 487 -20.30 36.77 27.92
N GLU A 488 -20.70 36.32 29.12
CA GLU A 488 -21.08 34.92 29.39
C GLU A 488 -22.41 34.58 28.67
N LEU A 489 -22.38 33.52 27.86
CA LEU A 489 -23.51 33.05 27.05
C LEU A 489 -24.24 31.87 27.70
N GLU A 490 -25.49 31.65 27.31
CA GLU A 490 -26.25 30.45 27.70
C GLU A 490 -25.74 29.18 26.98
N LEU A 491 -25.77 28.05 27.68
CA LEU A 491 -25.50 26.71 27.15
C LEU A 491 -26.57 26.28 26.13
N ASP A 492 -26.19 25.38 25.22
CA ASP A 492 -27.05 24.78 24.20
C ASP A 492 -27.82 25.78 23.32
N LYS A 493 -27.21 26.92 23.02
CA LYS A 493 -27.88 28.04 22.34
C LYS A 493 -27.14 28.48 21.09
N VAL A 494 -27.90 28.80 20.05
CA VAL A 494 -27.38 29.34 18.79
C VAL A 494 -27.36 30.86 18.87
N TYR A 495 -26.20 31.45 18.57
CA TYR A 495 -26.02 32.88 18.44
C TYR A 495 -25.66 33.24 17.01
N TYR A 496 -26.19 34.37 16.55
CA TYR A 496 -25.93 34.98 15.26
C TYR A 496 -25.15 36.27 15.46
N TRP A 497 -24.22 36.54 14.57
CA TRP A 497 -23.44 37.76 14.60
C TRP A 497 -23.03 38.23 13.20
N ARG A 498 -22.81 39.53 13.07
CA ARG A 498 -22.49 40.18 11.80
C ARG A 498 -21.54 41.34 12.08
N VAL A 499 -20.58 41.55 11.18
CA VAL A 499 -19.67 42.69 11.26
C VAL A 499 -19.78 43.56 10.02
N ASP A 500 -20.23 44.79 10.20
CA ASP A 500 -20.23 45.80 9.14
C ASP A 500 -18.90 46.57 9.14
N GLU A 501 -18.27 46.63 7.97
CA GLU A 501 -16.94 47.24 7.76
C GLU A 501 -17.06 48.68 7.25
N LEU A 502 -16.29 49.60 7.83
CA LEU A 502 -16.25 51.01 7.42
C LEU A 502 -14.85 51.39 6.93
N ASP A 503 -14.71 51.73 5.65
CA ASP A 503 -13.43 52.13 5.03
C ASP A 503 -13.09 53.64 5.17
N GLY A 504 -13.95 54.37 5.88
CA GLY A 504 -13.86 55.83 6.06
C GLY A 504 -14.80 56.63 5.16
N VAL A 505 -15.39 56.01 4.13
CA VAL A 505 -16.39 56.64 3.24
C VAL A 505 -17.67 55.82 3.20
N ASN A 506 -17.56 54.50 3.00
CA ASN A 506 -18.68 53.59 2.82
C ASN A 506 -18.73 52.55 3.94
N THR A 507 -19.96 52.13 4.28
CA THR A 507 -20.21 50.97 5.14
C THR A 507 -20.59 49.78 4.27
N TYR A 508 -19.88 48.66 4.45
CA TYR A 508 -20.16 47.39 3.78
C TYR A 508 -20.78 46.45 4.79
N LYS A 509 -22.04 46.08 4.54
CA LYS A 509 -22.78 45.14 5.40
C LYS A 509 -22.13 43.76 5.32
N GLY A 510 -21.77 43.20 6.48
CA GLY A 510 -21.17 41.88 6.58
C GLY A 510 -22.16 40.75 6.33
N ASP A 511 -21.63 39.54 6.22
CA ASP A 511 -22.43 38.32 6.22
C ASP A 511 -22.77 37.92 7.66
N VAL A 512 -23.90 37.24 7.86
CA VAL A 512 -24.34 36.79 9.18
C VAL A 512 -23.75 35.41 9.43
N TRP A 513 -22.91 35.32 10.46
CA TRP A 513 -22.34 34.08 10.94
C TRP A 513 -23.09 33.59 12.17
N SER A 514 -22.95 32.31 12.46
CA SER A 514 -23.56 31.68 13.63
C SER A 514 -22.61 30.74 14.35
N PHE A 515 -22.87 30.46 15.61
CA PHE A 515 -22.27 29.35 16.32
C PHE A 515 -23.22 28.83 17.40
N LYS A 516 -23.02 27.59 17.85
CA LYS A 516 -23.77 26.97 18.94
C LYS A 516 -22.87 26.72 20.14
N THR A 517 -23.32 27.12 21.32
CA THR A 517 -22.61 26.84 22.57
C THR A 517 -22.68 25.37 22.95
N ILE A 518 -21.74 24.91 23.80
CA ILE A 518 -21.71 23.55 24.33
C ILE A 518 -23.08 23.14 24.93
N PRO A 519 -23.52 21.87 24.77
CA PRO A 519 -24.82 21.40 25.23
C PRO A 519 -24.89 21.30 26.77
N VAL A 520 -26.11 21.19 27.30
CA VAL A 520 -26.33 20.84 28.71
C VAL A 520 -26.18 19.33 28.88
N ILE A 521 -25.13 18.90 29.59
CA ILE A 521 -24.86 17.49 29.88
C ILE A 521 -25.11 17.24 31.37
N SER A 522 -26.05 16.35 31.69
CA SER A 522 -26.43 16.04 33.07
C SER A 522 -25.70 14.81 33.59
N VAL A 523 -25.31 14.83 34.87
CA VAL A 523 -24.74 13.64 35.53
C VAL A 523 -25.83 12.58 35.69
N THR A 524 -25.75 11.52 34.89
CA THR A 524 -26.66 10.36 34.94
C THR A 524 -26.08 9.19 35.72
N ASP A 525 -24.76 9.07 35.75
CA ASP A 525 -24.01 8.10 36.56
C ASP A 525 -22.95 8.86 37.36
N PRO A 526 -23.10 8.99 38.70
CA PRO A 526 -22.13 9.71 39.52
C PRO A 526 -20.78 9.00 39.66
N ASN A 527 -20.67 7.73 39.24
CA ASN A 527 -19.45 6.94 39.29
C ASN A 527 -18.67 6.97 37.95
N LEU A 528 -19.28 7.50 36.88
CA LEU A 528 -18.62 7.82 35.61
C LEU A 528 -18.04 9.24 35.71
N MET A 529 -16.74 9.33 35.95
CA MET A 529 -16.06 10.59 36.23
C MET A 529 -15.64 11.39 34.99
N GLY A 530 -15.60 10.72 33.84
CA GLY A 530 -15.32 11.35 32.55
C GLY A 530 -15.70 10.42 31.41
N TRP A 531 -16.28 10.96 30.35
CA TRP A 531 -16.62 10.24 29.13
C TRP A 531 -16.42 11.12 27.90
N TRP A 532 -15.35 10.87 27.15
CA TRP A 532 -15.08 11.56 25.90
C TRP A 532 -15.40 10.60 24.77
N LYS A 533 -16.52 10.85 24.10
CA LYS A 533 -16.97 10.04 22.96
C LYS A 533 -16.06 10.24 21.76
N PHE A 534 -15.63 11.49 21.52
CA PHE A 534 -14.93 11.91 20.31
C PHE A 534 -15.82 11.98 19.05
N ASP A 535 -17.12 12.22 19.27
CA ASP A 535 -18.15 12.43 18.24
C ASP A 535 -18.33 13.89 17.81
N GLU A 536 -17.47 14.80 18.27
CA GLU A 536 -17.65 16.23 17.97
C GLU A 536 -17.42 16.55 16.49
N GLY A 537 -16.57 15.78 15.79
CA GLY A 537 -16.28 15.87 14.36
C GLY A 537 -15.57 17.15 13.91
N ALA A 538 -15.40 18.13 14.80
CA ALA A 538 -14.71 19.39 14.57
C ALA A 538 -14.40 20.12 15.89
N GLY A 539 -13.45 21.06 15.83
CA GLY A 539 -13.13 21.97 16.94
C GLY A 539 -11.91 21.54 17.76
N GLU A 540 -11.63 22.32 18.82
CA GLU A 540 -10.44 22.17 19.68
C GLU A 540 -10.77 21.54 21.05
N LEU A 541 -12.02 21.09 21.25
CA LEU A 541 -12.48 20.48 22.49
C LEU A 541 -13.05 19.10 22.21
N ALA A 542 -12.72 18.13 23.06
CA ALA A 542 -13.48 16.90 23.20
C ALA A 542 -14.36 17.02 24.45
N LEU A 543 -15.67 16.81 24.33
CA LEU A 543 -16.58 17.08 25.43
C LEU A 543 -16.64 15.91 26.41
N ASP A 544 -16.79 16.23 27.69
CA ASP A 544 -17.09 15.26 28.73
C ASP A 544 -18.61 15.03 28.85
N TRP A 545 -19.05 13.90 28.31
CA TRP A 545 -20.42 13.41 28.31
C TRP A 545 -20.86 12.76 29.63
N SER A 546 -19.98 12.69 30.64
CA SER A 546 -20.38 12.25 31.99
C SER A 546 -21.24 13.27 32.73
N GLY A 547 -21.21 14.53 32.30
CA GLY A 547 -21.89 15.67 32.94
C GLY A 547 -21.09 16.35 34.06
N HIS A 548 -19.84 15.92 34.31
CA HIS A 548 -18.96 16.56 35.29
C HIS A 548 -18.22 17.79 34.74
N GLY A 549 -18.35 18.08 33.45
CA GLY A 549 -17.76 19.26 32.81
C GLY A 549 -16.24 19.15 32.64
N ASN A 550 -15.69 17.93 32.65
CA ASN A 550 -14.26 17.67 32.51
C ASN A 550 -13.81 17.71 31.03
N HIS A 551 -14.24 18.69 30.23
CA HIS A 551 -13.89 18.77 28.81
C HIS A 551 -12.36 18.74 28.60
N ALA A 552 -11.92 18.07 27.54
CA ALA A 552 -10.51 18.01 27.17
C ALA A 552 -10.18 19.05 26.10
N THR A 553 -9.00 19.66 26.19
CA THR A 553 -8.44 20.56 25.16
C THR A 553 -7.52 19.77 24.24
N LEU A 554 -7.70 19.94 22.94
CA LEU A 554 -6.90 19.28 21.91
C LEU A 554 -5.68 20.14 21.55
N LEU A 555 -4.49 19.54 21.46
CA LEU A 555 -3.23 20.20 21.12
C LEU A 555 -2.48 19.40 20.03
N GLY A 556 -1.68 20.08 19.22
CA GLY A 556 -1.00 19.51 18.03
C GLY A 556 -1.81 19.69 16.73
N GLY A 557 -3.14 19.73 16.87
CA GLY A 557 -4.07 19.81 15.74
C GLY A 557 -4.59 18.43 15.31
N PRO A 558 -5.02 17.58 16.26
CA PRO A 558 -5.49 16.24 15.92
C PRO A 558 -6.68 16.29 14.98
N ALA A 559 -6.71 15.35 14.04
CA ALA A 559 -7.78 15.25 13.07
C ALA A 559 -8.99 14.51 13.64
N TRP A 560 -10.14 14.73 13.04
CA TRP A 560 -11.35 13.91 13.24
C TRP A 560 -11.45 12.92 12.09
N SER A 561 -11.80 11.67 12.41
CA SER A 561 -11.98 10.59 11.43
C SER A 561 -13.10 9.67 11.86
N ALA A 562 -13.61 8.82 10.98
CA ALA A 562 -14.55 7.77 11.37
C ALA A 562 -13.99 6.92 12.53
N GLY A 563 -14.79 6.78 13.58
CA GLY A 563 -14.46 6.05 14.80
C GLY A 563 -14.84 4.58 14.76
N TYR A 564 -14.77 3.94 15.92
CA TYR A 564 -15.45 2.68 16.16
C TYR A 564 -16.96 2.90 16.31
N ASP A 565 -17.33 3.99 17.01
CA ASP A 565 -18.70 4.43 17.22
C ASP A 565 -18.82 5.92 16.93
N GLY A 566 -19.26 6.28 15.71
CA GLY A 566 -19.34 7.67 15.29
C GLY A 566 -18.02 8.21 14.76
N ASP A 567 -17.55 9.33 15.31
CA ASP A 567 -16.23 9.90 14.99
C ASP A 567 -15.19 9.50 16.05
N ALA A 568 -13.92 9.69 15.73
CA ALA A 568 -12.81 9.44 16.64
C ALA A 568 -11.75 10.53 16.51
N LEU A 569 -10.97 10.67 17.58
CA LEU A 569 -9.81 11.54 17.63
C LEU A 569 -8.60 10.84 17.00
N LYS A 570 -8.15 11.31 15.84
CA LYS A 570 -6.96 10.82 15.14
C LYS A 570 -5.72 11.60 15.57
N LEU A 571 -4.75 10.88 16.11
CA LEU A 571 -3.46 11.40 16.58
C LEU A 571 -2.35 10.95 15.61
N ASP A 572 -1.54 11.90 15.16
CA ASP A 572 -0.53 11.68 14.10
C ASP A 572 0.78 11.00 14.57
N GLY A 573 1.03 10.99 15.87
CA GLY A 573 2.26 10.45 16.47
C GLY A 573 3.45 11.40 16.48
N ALA A 574 3.28 12.68 16.14
CA ALA A 574 4.31 13.71 16.14
C ALA A 574 4.16 14.71 17.29
N ASP A 575 3.01 15.37 17.40
CA ASP A 575 2.74 16.35 18.46
C ASP A 575 1.28 16.43 18.94
N ASP A 576 0.40 15.58 18.41
CA ASP A 576 -1.02 15.49 18.75
C ASP A 576 -1.30 14.83 20.11
N TYR A 577 -2.15 15.44 20.93
CA TYR A 577 -2.67 14.87 22.19
C TYR A 577 -3.86 15.65 22.76
N ALA A 578 -4.62 15.00 23.66
CA ALA A 578 -5.68 15.64 24.42
C ALA A 578 -5.25 15.92 25.86
N VAL A 579 -5.61 17.10 26.40
CA VAL A 579 -5.32 17.54 27.76
C VAL A 579 -6.60 17.54 28.59
N LEU A 580 -6.63 16.70 29.61
CA LEU A 580 -7.76 16.58 30.54
C LEU A 580 -7.54 17.47 31.78
N PRO A 581 -8.61 17.85 32.50
CA PRO A 581 -8.49 18.69 33.70
C PRO A 581 -7.55 18.10 34.76
N ILE A 582 -6.69 18.96 35.31
CA ILE A 582 -5.69 18.61 36.33
C ILE A 582 -6.25 18.72 37.76
N GLY A 583 -5.49 18.22 38.73
CA GLY A 583 -5.80 18.32 40.15
C GLY A 583 -6.69 17.18 40.64
N GLY A 584 -8.01 17.32 40.52
CA GLY A 584 -8.99 16.50 41.25
C GLY A 584 -9.50 15.24 40.54
N LEU A 585 -9.29 15.11 39.23
CA LEU A 585 -10.00 14.14 38.37
C LEU A 585 -9.94 12.71 38.91
N ILE A 586 -8.75 12.25 39.33
CA ILE A 586 -8.53 10.89 39.86
C ILE A 586 -8.05 10.86 41.33
N SER A 587 -7.79 12.02 41.94
CA SER A 587 -7.04 12.11 43.21
C SER A 587 -7.79 11.56 44.43
N SER A 588 -9.10 11.29 44.31
CA SER A 588 -9.95 10.78 45.39
C SER A 588 -10.32 9.30 45.24
N MET A 589 -9.90 8.66 44.15
CA MET A 589 -10.31 7.30 43.79
C MET A 589 -9.48 6.24 44.49
N SER A 590 -10.13 5.38 45.30
CA SER A 590 -9.50 4.19 45.90
C SER A 590 -9.41 2.99 44.95
N SER A 591 -10.03 3.12 43.78
CA SER A 591 -9.99 2.18 42.65
C SER A 591 -10.43 2.94 41.41
N ALA A 592 -10.01 2.52 40.22
CA ALA A 592 -10.50 3.10 38.98
C ALA A 592 -10.51 2.08 37.85
N THR A 593 -11.33 2.38 36.84
CA THR A 593 -11.28 1.71 35.53
C THR A 593 -11.19 2.75 34.44
N PHE A 594 -10.24 2.57 33.52
CA PHE A 594 -10.08 3.37 32.31
C PHE A 594 -10.44 2.50 31.11
N THR A 595 -11.34 2.94 30.23
CA THR A 595 -11.73 2.19 29.02
C THR A 595 -11.65 3.07 27.79
N THR A 596 -11.35 2.50 26.62
CA THR A 596 -11.41 3.20 25.33
C THR A 596 -11.37 2.20 24.19
N TRP A 597 -12.00 2.55 23.07
CA TRP A 597 -11.71 1.97 21.77
C TRP A 597 -10.45 2.62 21.21
N VAL A 598 -9.52 1.81 20.71
CA VAL A 598 -8.23 2.27 20.22
C VAL A 598 -7.90 1.60 18.89
N ASN A 599 -7.56 2.40 17.89
CA ASN A 599 -6.99 1.93 16.63
C ASN A 599 -5.52 2.31 16.59
N PHE A 600 -4.65 1.39 17.01
CA PHE A 600 -3.23 1.60 17.06
C PHE A 600 -2.58 1.31 15.70
N SER A 601 -1.78 2.23 15.18
CA SER A 601 -1.17 2.10 13.85
C SER A 601 -0.04 1.06 13.76
N GLY A 602 0.53 0.63 14.89
CA GLY A 602 1.70 -0.25 14.91
C GLY A 602 3.02 0.45 14.57
N ILE A 603 3.00 1.72 14.16
CA ILE A 603 4.17 2.51 13.74
C ILE A 603 4.45 3.69 14.70
N GLY A 604 5.61 4.35 14.54
CA GLY A 604 6.04 5.49 15.37
C GLY A 604 7.03 5.13 16.49
N GLY A 605 7.21 6.02 17.47
CA GLY A 605 8.17 5.83 18.56
C GLY A 605 7.82 4.69 19.53
N ALA A 606 8.76 4.29 20.38
CA ALA A 606 8.51 3.43 21.54
C ALA A 606 7.78 4.21 22.65
N TRP A 607 7.12 3.48 23.57
CA TRP A 607 6.51 4.04 24.79
C TRP A 607 5.42 5.09 24.57
N GLN A 608 4.73 5.04 23.43
CA GLN A 608 3.53 5.82 23.18
C GLN A 608 2.49 5.58 24.28
N ARG A 609 1.66 6.57 24.61
CA ARG A 609 0.65 6.43 25.67
C ARG A 609 -0.74 6.54 25.09
N ILE A 610 -1.60 5.57 25.43
CA ILE A 610 -3.06 5.72 25.23
C ILE A 610 -3.53 6.80 26.21
N PHE A 611 -3.19 6.65 27.50
CA PHE A 611 -3.32 7.69 28.52
C PHE A 611 -2.12 7.70 29.45
N ASP A 612 -1.81 8.86 30.04
CA ASP A 612 -0.79 9.05 31.08
C ASP A 612 -1.18 10.20 32.02
N PHE A 613 -1.53 9.87 33.25
CA PHE A 613 -2.01 10.81 34.28
C PHE A 613 -1.05 10.86 35.45
N GLY A 614 -0.60 12.04 35.86
CA GLY A 614 0.37 12.18 36.95
C GLY A 614 0.90 13.59 37.16
N SER A 615 2.07 13.68 37.80
CA SER A 615 2.76 14.94 38.13
C SER A 615 4.24 14.87 37.73
N GLY A 616 4.47 14.57 36.44
CA GLY A 616 5.80 14.35 35.85
C GLY A 616 6.33 12.94 36.07
N THR A 617 7.61 12.73 35.73
CA THR A 617 8.25 11.40 35.63
C THR A 617 8.49 10.67 36.98
N GLY A 618 8.00 11.22 38.09
CA GLY A 618 8.12 10.63 39.42
C GLY A 618 6.83 9.98 39.93
N THR A 619 5.67 10.37 39.41
CA THR A 619 4.37 9.91 39.92
C THR A 619 3.35 9.93 38.78
N TYR A 620 2.90 8.75 38.35
CA TYR A 620 1.99 8.60 37.22
C TYR A 620 1.30 7.23 37.20
N ILE A 621 0.23 7.15 36.42
CA ILE A 621 -0.42 5.93 35.93
C ILE A 621 -0.59 6.05 34.42
N PHE A 622 -0.24 4.98 33.67
CA PHE A 622 -0.38 4.97 32.22
C PHE A 622 -0.85 3.61 31.69
N LEU A 623 -1.41 3.63 30.48
CA LEU A 623 -1.51 2.47 29.59
C LEU A 623 -0.77 2.77 28.28
N CYS A 624 0.16 1.90 27.87
CA CYS A 624 0.87 2.02 26.60
C CYS A 624 0.59 0.83 25.68
N PRO A 625 0.39 1.04 24.37
CA PRO A 625 0.11 -0.03 23.42
C PRO A 625 1.34 -0.94 23.20
N ARG A 626 2.55 -0.37 23.39
CA ARG A 626 3.84 -1.07 23.37
C ARG A 626 4.93 -0.35 24.16
N THR A 627 5.77 -1.12 24.86
CA THR A 627 6.94 -0.63 25.61
C THR A 627 8.22 -0.51 24.76
N GLY A 628 8.20 -0.93 23.49
CA GLY A 628 9.34 -0.94 22.56
C GLY A 628 8.94 -1.55 21.22
N THR A 629 9.87 -1.68 20.27
CA THR A 629 9.60 -2.37 19.00
C THR A 629 9.27 -3.84 19.27
N GLY A 630 8.00 -4.24 19.08
CA GLY A 630 7.49 -5.56 19.43
C GLY A 630 7.33 -5.83 20.94
N GLY A 631 7.37 -4.78 21.78
CA GLY A 631 7.19 -4.89 23.23
C GLY A 631 5.72 -4.97 23.66
N PRO A 632 5.41 -5.52 24.85
CA PRO A 632 4.03 -5.78 25.29
C PRO A 632 3.19 -4.51 25.50
N LEU A 633 1.87 -4.65 25.41
CA LEU A 633 0.90 -3.73 26.01
C LEU A 633 1.07 -3.74 27.54
N ARG A 634 1.26 -2.56 28.15
CA ARG A 634 1.57 -2.42 29.58
C ARG A 634 0.70 -1.41 30.28
N LEU A 635 0.28 -1.78 31.48
CA LEU A 635 -0.31 -0.91 32.50
C LEU A 635 0.68 -0.76 33.65
N ALA A 636 0.95 0.47 34.07
CA ALA A 636 1.82 0.74 35.22
C ALA A 636 1.31 1.91 36.07
N ILE A 637 1.56 1.83 37.38
CA ILE A 637 1.32 2.90 38.36
C ILE A 637 2.54 3.05 39.26
N THR A 638 2.94 4.29 39.58
CA THR A 638 4.11 4.58 40.42
C THR A 638 3.98 5.88 41.21
N THR A 639 4.63 5.93 42.37
CA THR A 639 4.95 7.16 43.12
C THR A 639 6.46 7.37 43.27
N GLY A 640 7.28 6.60 42.53
CA GLY A 640 8.74 6.58 42.61
C GLY A 640 9.45 6.62 41.25
N GLY A 641 8.74 6.98 40.18
CA GLY A 641 9.22 6.97 38.79
C GLY A 641 9.43 5.57 38.20
N GLY A 642 10.00 5.50 36.99
CA GLY A 642 10.11 4.26 36.20
C GLY A 642 10.81 3.09 36.89
N GLY A 643 11.81 3.35 37.74
CA GLY A 643 12.49 2.30 38.50
C GLY A 643 11.67 1.68 39.65
N GLY A 644 10.50 2.25 39.96
CA GLY A 644 9.62 1.85 41.07
C GLY A 644 8.19 1.51 40.64
N GLU A 645 7.95 1.30 39.35
CA GLU A 645 6.63 0.96 38.82
C GLU A 645 6.08 -0.35 39.39
N SER A 646 4.80 -0.32 39.79
CA SER A 646 3.98 -1.51 39.86
C SER A 646 3.31 -1.68 38.50
N LEU A 647 3.66 -2.75 37.78
CA LEU A 647 3.26 -2.94 36.38
C LEU A 647 2.79 -4.36 36.08
N ILE A 648 2.00 -4.50 35.02
CA ILE A 648 1.65 -5.76 34.38
C ILE A 648 1.79 -5.63 32.86
N ASP A 649 2.24 -6.72 32.24
CA ASP A 649 2.42 -6.84 30.79
C ASP A 649 1.44 -7.88 30.23
N SER A 650 0.81 -7.52 29.12
CA SER A 650 0.20 -8.47 28.18
C SER A 650 1.28 -9.38 27.57
N PRO A 651 0.95 -10.62 27.14
CA PRO A 651 1.89 -11.44 26.36
C PRO A 651 2.30 -10.81 25.03
N ASN A 652 1.46 -9.95 24.44
CA ASN A 652 1.65 -9.36 23.11
C ASN A 652 1.50 -7.83 23.14
N THR A 653 2.04 -7.17 22.10
CA THR A 653 1.69 -5.79 21.71
C THR A 653 0.18 -5.67 21.43
N LEU A 654 -0.40 -4.48 21.62
CA LEU A 654 -1.75 -4.19 21.14
C LEU A 654 -1.81 -4.38 19.60
N PRO A 655 -2.71 -5.22 19.06
CA PRO A 655 -2.82 -5.40 17.61
C PRO A 655 -3.28 -4.12 16.90
N THR A 656 -3.07 -4.07 15.58
CA THR A 656 -3.56 -2.99 14.72
C THR A 656 -5.05 -3.17 14.41
N GLY A 657 -5.76 -2.07 14.12
CA GLY A 657 -7.22 -2.08 13.98
C GLY A 657 -7.91 -1.69 15.28
N TRP A 658 -9.24 -1.57 15.26
CA TRP A 658 -10.03 -1.17 16.41
C TRP A 658 -10.11 -2.30 17.45
N HIS A 659 -9.63 -2.01 18.66
CA HIS A 659 -9.74 -2.89 19.82
C HIS A 659 -10.23 -2.12 21.03
N HIS A 660 -11.03 -2.75 21.89
CA HIS A 660 -11.40 -2.15 23.15
C HIS A 660 -10.40 -2.55 24.22
N VAL A 661 -9.81 -1.57 24.90
CA VAL A 661 -8.91 -1.81 26.04
C VAL A 661 -9.52 -1.29 27.33
N ALA A 662 -9.35 -2.05 28.42
CA ALA A 662 -9.68 -1.58 29.76
C ALA A 662 -8.55 -1.84 30.77
N ALA A 663 -8.23 -0.82 31.55
CA ALA A 663 -7.27 -0.87 32.64
C ALA A 663 -7.99 -0.75 33.99
N VAL A 664 -7.99 -1.82 34.78
CA VAL A 664 -8.61 -1.86 36.11
C VAL A 664 -7.52 -1.80 37.17
N VAL A 665 -7.62 -0.86 38.12
CA VAL A 665 -6.66 -0.69 39.22
C VAL A 665 -7.38 -0.55 40.54
N LYS A 666 -7.04 -1.41 41.50
CA LYS A 666 -7.45 -1.30 42.91
C LYS A 666 -6.38 -1.90 43.82
N SER A 667 -6.44 -1.57 45.11
CA SER A 667 -5.51 -2.19 46.06
C SER A 667 -5.66 -3.72 46.04
N GLY A 668 -4.54 -4.41 45.81
CA GLY A 668 -4.43 -5.86 45.68
C GLY A 668 -4.67 -6.42 44.28
N ASN A 669 -5.13 -5.64 43.29
CA ASN A 669 -5.49 -6.15 41.96
C ASN A 669 -5.28 -5.10 40.85
N MET A 670 -4.63 -5.53 39.77
CA MET A 670 -4.46 -4.75 38.55
C MET A 670 -4.71 -5.67 37.35
N GLN A 671 -5.47 -5.21 36.34
CA GLN A 671 -5.84 -6.02 35.18
C GLN A 671 -5.85 -5.19 33.89
N ILE A 672 -5.48 -5.83 32.78
CA ILE A 672 -5.70 -5.33 31.42
C ILE A 672 -6.70 -6.25 30.74
N TYR A 673 -7.74 -5.67 30.16
CA TYR A 673 -8.67 -6.34 29.27
C TYR A 673 -8.44 -5.87 27.84
N LEU A 674 -8.49 -6.81 26.90
CA LEU A 674 -8.51 -6.60 25.46
C LEU A 674 -9.76 -7.28 24.90
N ASP A 675 -10.63 -6.52 24.24
CA ASP A 675 -11.91 -6.98 23.69
C ASP A 675 -12.77 -7.76 24.69
N GLY A 676 -12.79 -7.29 25.94
CA GLY A 676 -13.54 -7.89 27.04
C GLY A 676 -12.88 -9.09 27.71
N ALA A 677 -11.79 -9.63 27.16
CA ALA A 677 -11.02 -10.72 27.75
C ALA A 677 -9.82 -10.21 28.57
N VAL A 678 -9.54 -10.83 29.73
CA VAL A 678 -8.37 -10.48 30.54
C VAL A 678 -7.10 -10.98 29.85
N THR A 679 -6.23 -10.07 29.42
CA THR A 679 -4.93 -10.41 28.80
C THR A 679 -3.76 -10.37 29.79
N ALA A 680 -3.88 -9.56 30.86
CA ALA A 680 -2.89 -9.46 31.93
C ALA A 680 -3.55 -9.28 33.29
N SER A 681 -2.97 -9.88 34.33
CA SER A 681 -3.42 -9.70 35.71
C SER A 681 -2.25 -9.73 36.68
N GLY A 682 -2.37 -8.96 37.77
CA GLY A 682 -1.37 -8.88 38.81
C GLY A 682 -1.89 -8.19 40.07
N SER A 683 -0.99 -7.85 40.97
CA SER A 683 -1.31 -7.20 42.25
C SER A 683 -0.51 -5.92 42.38
N THR A 684 -1.15 -4.87 42.88
CA THR A 684 -0.51 -3.60 43.23
C THR A 684 -0.98 -3.15 44.62
N ALA A 685 -0.13 -2.47 45.37
CA ALA A 685 -0.55 -1.80 46.61
C ALA A 685 -1.05 -0.37 46.36
N LEU A 686 -0.71 0.20 45.19
CA LEU A 686 -1.03 1.58 44.82
C LEU A 686 -2.43 1.68 44.25
N VAL A 687 -3.07 2.81 44.52
CA VAL A 687 -4.36 3.22 43.96
C VAL A 687 -4.26 4.63 43.38
N PRO A 688 -5.19 5.07 42.52
CA PRO A 688 -5.10 6.40 41.91
C PRO A 688 -4.99 7.55 42.93
N SER A 689 -5.66 7.46 44.08
CA SER A 689 -5.54 8.46 45.15
C SER A 689 -4.11 8.62 45.72
N ASP A 690 -3.26 7.60 45.61
CA ASP A 690 -1.86 7.68 46.07
C ASP A 690 -1.00 8.60 45.18
N LEU A 691 -1.45 8.88 43.95
CA LEU A 691 -0.79 9.84 43.06
C LEU A 691 -0.97 11.29 43.53
N GLY A 692 -1.92 11.54 44.43
CA GLY A 692 -2.29 12.87 44.90
C GLY A 692 -2.96 13.71 43.82
N GLN A 693 -2.85 15.04 43.92
CA GLN A 693 -3.33 15.94 42.88
C GLN A 693 -2.41 15.88 41.66
N THR A 694 -2.95 15.52 40.50
CA THR A 694 -2.16 15.40 39.27
C THR A 694 -1.90 16.77 38.64
N GLY A 695 -0.74 16.93 38.00
CA GLY A 695 -0.31 18.15 37.31
C GLY A 695 -0.41 18.08 35.79
N SER A 696 -0.50 16.87 35.23
CA SER A 696 -0.66 16.59 33.80
C SER A 696 -1.51 15.34 33.61
N ASN A 697 -2.61 15.46 32.88
CA ASN A 697 -3.46 14.33 32.49
C ASN A 697 -3.61 14.36 30.96
N TRP A 698 -3.01 13.39 30.26
CA TRP A 698 -2.98 13.38 28.80
C TRP A 698 -3.51 12.08 28.21
N LEU A 699 -4.16 12.20 27.05
CA LEU A 699 -4.39 11.10 26.11
C LEU A 699 -3.46 11.30 24.92
N GLY A 700 -2.72 10.27 24.52
CA GLY A 700 -1.79 10.35 23.38
C GLY A 700 -0.36 10.80 23.69
N ARG A 701 -0.05 11.20 24.93
CA ARG A 701 1.26 11.77 25.32
C ARG A 701 1.82 11.19 26.61
N SER A 702 3.14 11.01 26.65
CA SER A 702 3.90 10.55 27.84
C SER A 702 4.36 11.68 28.75
N GLN A 703 4.44 11.39 30.06
CA GLN A 703 5.13 12.22 31.04
C GLN A 703 6.63 12.33 30.77
N TYR A 704 7.22 11.39 30.01
CA TYR A 704 8.59 11.44 29.53
C TYR A 704 8.65 12.09 28.15
N ALA A 705 9.29 13.25 28.06
CA ALA A 705 9.38 14.02 26.81
C ALA A 705 10.14 13.31 25.66
N ALA A 706 10.88 12.23 25.94
CA ALA A 706 11.61 11.47 24.94
C ALA A 706 10.81 10.29 24.36
N ASP A 707 9.67 9.94 24.96
CA ASP A 707 8.80 8.89 24.44
C ASP A 707 8.02 9.43 23.23
N GLY A 708 7.64 8.53 22.31
CA GLY A 708 6.84 8.91 21.14
C GLY A 708 5.43 9.35 21.51
N TYR A 709 4.82 10.20 20.68
CA TYR A 709 3.39 10.47 20.73
C TYR A 709 2.61 9.31 20.13
N PHE A 710 1.36 9.17 20.54
CA PHE A 710 0.49 8.10 20.06
C PHE A 710 0.13 8.32 18.59
N ASN A 711 0.41 7.32 17.75
CA ASN A 711 -0.03 7.29 16.36
C ASN A 711 -1.19 6.29 16.22
N GLY A 712 -2.39 6.80 16.01
CA GLY A 712 -3.60 6.00 15.96
C GLY A 712 -4.86 6.83 16.19
N SER A 713 -5.99 6.18 16.36
CA SER A 713 -7.25 6.83 16.72
C SER A 713 -7.71 6.37 18.10
N LEU A 714 -8.31 7.29 18.86
CA LEU A 714 -8.98 7.02 20.13
C LEU A 714 -10.45 7.36 20.01
N ASP A 715 -11.26 6.49 20.57
CA ASP A 715 -12.72 6.61 20.60
C ASP A 715 -13.20 6.21 22.01
N ASP A 716 -14.25 6.86 22.48
CA ASP A 716 -15.03 6.42 23.63
C ASP A 716 -14.24 6.24 24.95
N PHE A 717 -13.35 7.20 25.27
CA PHE A 717 -12.52 7.15 26.48
C PHE A 717 -13.35 7.43 27.74
N ARG A 718 -13.30 6.54 28.73
CA ARG A 718 -14.07 6.64 29.98
C ARG A 718 -13.22 6.43 31.23
N ILE A 719 -13.61 7.09 32.32
CA ILE A 719 -13.03 6.91 33.65
C ILE A 719 -14.14 6.61 34.66
N TYR A 720 -14.04 5.47 35.34
CA TYR A 720 -14.92 5.09 36.45
C TYR A 720 -14.15 5.16 37.78
N ASP A 721 -14.80 5.64 38.85
CA ASP A 721 -14.22 5.72 40.21
C ASP A 721 -14.25 4.38 40.98
N TYR A 722 -14.53 3.29 40.28
CA TYR A 722 -14.55 1.93 40.81
C TYR A 722 -13.97 0.91 39.82
N ALA A 723 -13.70 -0.29 40.33
CA ALA A 723 -13.22 -1.40 39.51
C ALA A 723 -14.42 -2.13 38.87
N LEU A 724 -14.58 -1.98 37.55
CA LEU A 724 -15.63 -2.66 36.78
C LEU A 724 -15.45 -4.18 36.79
N SER A 725 -16.56 -4.92 36.74
CA SER A 725 -16.59 -6.35 36.44
C SER A 725 -16.40 -6.62 34.95
N ALA A 726 -16.14 -7.87 34.57
CA ALA A 726 -16.03 -8.26 33.16
C ALA A 726 -17.34 -8.00 32.40
N GLU A 727 -18.50 -8.21 33.05
CA GLU A 727 -19.81 -7.92 32.48
C GLU A 727 -20.05 -6.41 32.29
N GLU A 728 -19.58 -5.59 33.22
CA GLU A 728 -19.64 -4.13 33.08
C GLU A 728 -18.73 -3.63 31.94
N ILE A 729 -17.53 -4.19 31.81
CA ILE A 729 -16.63 -3.90 30.67
C ILE A 729 -17.28 -4.30 29.34
N ALA A 730 -17.93 -5.47 29.26
CA ALA A 730 -18.65 -5.89 28.06
C ALA A 730 -19.83 -4.95 27.72
N LYS A 731 -20.37 -4.22 28.71
CA LYS A 731 -21.36 -3.17 28.44
C LYS A 731 -20.70 -1.89 27.94
N THR A 732 -19.54 -1.50 28.46
CA THR A 732 -18.87 -0.27 28.01
C THR A 732 -18.49 -0.35 26.53
N MET A 733 -18.12 -1.54 26.05
CA MET A 733 -17.80 -1.81 24.65
C MET A 733 -18.94 -1.46 23.66
N ARG A 734 -20.19 -1.33 24.13
CA ARG A 734 -21.36 -1.06 23.27
C ARG A 734 -21.51 0.39 22.85
N GLY A 735 -20.67 1.29 23.35
CA GLY A 735 -20.84 2.73 23.15
C GLY A 735 -21.84 3.34 24.13
N ASP A 736 -22.63 4.29 23.65
CA ASP A 736 -23.68 4.94 24.45
C ASP A 736 -24.80 3.93 24.81
N PRO A 737 -25.01 3.62 26.11
CA PRO A 737 -25.98 2.62 26.54
C PRO A 737 -27.44 3.03 26.32
N LEU A 738 -27.70 4.30 25.98
CA LEU A 738 -29.04 4.81 25.70
C LEU A 738 -29.45 4.60 24.25
N LEU A 739 -28.54 4.20 23.36
CA LEU A 739 -28.83 3.99 21.95
C LEU A 739 -29.24 2.54 21.67
N ALA A 740 -30.01 2.36 20.60
CA ALA A 740 -30.22 1.05 20.02
C ALA A 740 -28.88 0.46 19.55
N TRP A 741 -28.72 -0.87 19.64
CA TRP A 741 -27.48 -1.57 19.31
C TRP A 741 -27.76 -2.95 18.71
N ASP A 742 -26.72 -3.68 18.28
CA ASP A 742 -26.82 -5.00 17.65
C ASP A 742 -27.83 -5.03 16.48
N ALA A 743 -27.61 -4.13 15.53
CA ALA A 743 -28.37 -4.03 14.31
C ALA A 743 -28.31 -5.34 13.50
N LYS A 744 -29.45 -5.76 12.94
CA LYS A 744 -29.58 -6.81 11.93
C LYS A 744 -30.46 -6.30 10.79
N PRO A 745 -29.98 -6.27 9.53
CA PRO A 745 -28.61 -6.58 9.12
C PRO A 745 -27.56 -5.76 9.86
N ALA A 746 -26.40 -6.37 10.10
CA ALA A 746 -25.32 -5.67 10.78
C ALA A 746 -24.80 -4.54 9.88
N ASP A 747 -24.29 -3.49 10.52
CA ASP A 747 -23.85 -2.30 9.79
C ASP A 747 -22.75 -2.62 8.77
N GLY A 748 -22.89 -2.10 7.55
CA GLY A 748 -21.97 -2.29 6.43
C GLY A 748 -22.04 -3.67 5.77
N THR A 749 -22.93 -4.57 6.20
CA THR A 749 -22.98 -5.95 5.65
C THR A 749 -23.67 -6.04 4.30
N THR A 750 -23.44 -7.15 3.59
CA THR A 750 -24.12 -7.49 2.32
C THR A 750 -24.92 -8.80 2.44
N PRO A 751 -26.00 -8.84 3.26
CA PRO A 751 -26.82 -10.05 3.41
C PRO A 751 -27.48 -10.48 2.09
N ASP A 752 -27.78 -11.77 1.97
CA ASP A 752 -28.70 -12.23 0.94
C ASP A 752 -30.10 -11.61 1.13
N VAL A 753 -30.86 -11.51 0.04
CA VAL A 753 -32.19 -10.88 0.07
C VAL A 753 -33.16 -11.57 1.04
N GLY A 754 -32.95 -12.87 1.29
CA GLY A 754 -33.80 -13.68 2.17
C GLY A 754 -33.59 -13.39 3.66
N VAL A 755 -32.41 -12.88 4.03
CA VAL A 755 -32.06 -12.52 5.42
C VAL A 755 -31.82 -11.02 5.63
N ALA A 756 -31.94 -10.20 4.58
CA ALA A 756 -31.85 -8.75 4.66
C ALA A 756 -32.98 -8.10 5.50
N LEU A 757 -34.11 -8.79 5.69
CA LEU A 757 -35.26 -8.34 6.48
C LEU A 757 -35.84 -9.46 7.37
N PRO A 758 -36.49 -9.15 8.50
CA PRO A 758 -36.78 -7.81 9.04
C PRO A 758 -35.53 -7.10 9.57
N LEU A 759 -35.60 -5.77 9.65
CA LEU A 759 -34.68 -5.00 10.48
C LEU A 759 -34.93 -5.37 11.94
N SER A 760 -33.88 -5.63 12.72
CA SER A 760 -34.00 -5.86 14.17
C SER A 760 -32.82 -5.32 14.94
N TRP A 761 -33.05 -4.96 16.20
CA TRP A 761 -32.05 -4.35 17.07
C TRP A 761 -32.27 -4.81 18.52
N SER A 762 -31.31 -4.48 19.37
CA SER A 762 -31.45 -4.50 20.82
C SER A 762 -31.72 -3.08 21.33
N ALA A 763 -32.67 -2.97 22.26
CA ALA A 763 -33.08 -1.69 22.83
C ALA A 763 -31.99 -1.06 23.73
N GLY A 764 -31.93 0.28 23.73
CA GLY A 764 -31.17 1.04 24.73
C GLY A 764 -31.70 0.86 26.15
N GLU A 765 -30.86 1.06 27.18
CA GLU A 765 -31.19 0.70 28.58
C GLU A 765 -32.41 1.41 29.16
N ARG A 766 -32.79 2.58 28.62
CA ARG A 766 -33.95 3.38 29.08
C ARG A 766 -35.11 3.41 28.09
N ALA A 767 -34.97 2.73 26.96
CA ALA A 767 -35.96 2.70 25.92
C ALA A 767 -37.30 2.11 26.39
N SER A 768 -38.39 2.73 25.95
CA SER A 768 -39.75 2.21 26.13
C SER A 768 -40.44 1.91 24.80
N GLU A 769 -40.09 2.66 23.74
CA GLU A 769 -40.55 2.50 22.37
C GLU A 769 -39.46 3.01 21.42
N HIS A 770 -39.58 2.70 20.12
CA HIS A 770 -38.52 2.92 19.13
C HIS A 770 -39.07 3.65 17.89
N ASP A 771 -38.54 4.82 17.56
CA ASP A 771 -38.87 5.54 16.34
C ASP A 771 -37.95 5.06 15.19
N VAL A 772 -38.54 4.43 14.16
CA VAL A 772 -37.80 3.78 13.06
C VAL A 772 -37.69 4.71 11.85
N TYR A 773 -36.49 4.77 11.25
CA TYR A 773 -36.19 5.52 10.03
C TYR A 773 -35.53 4.59 9.01
N PHE A 774 -35.97 4.61 7.74
CA PHE A 774 -35.45 3.75 6.68
C PHE A 774 -35.46 4.48 5.33
N GLY A 775 -34.37 4.38 4.57
CA GLY A 775 -34.20 5.03 3.27
C GLY A 775 -32.96 4.56 2.51
N THR A 776 -32.61 5.25 1.43
CA THR A 776 -31.45 4.95 0.55
C THR A 776 -30.42 6.09 0.52
N ASP A 777 -30.59 7.09 1.39
CA ASP A 777 -29.70 8.25 1.50
C ASP A 777 -29.34 8.42 2.98
N ALA A 778 -28.04 8.31 3.30
CA ALA A 778 -27.53 8.33 4.66
C ALA A 778 -27.85 9.66 5.37
N ASP A 779 -27.63 10.78 4.68
CA ASP A 779 -27.85 12.12 5.22
C ASP A 779 -29.33 12.40 5.42
N ALA A 780 -30.20 11.91 4.53
CA ALA A 780 -31.64 12.03 4.68
C ALA A 780 -32.14 11.24 5.89
N VAL A 781 -31.61 10.03 6.12
CA VAL A 781 -31.91 9.23 7.31
C VAL A 781 -31.38 9.89 8.56
N ASP A 782 -30.15 10.39 8.54
CA ASP A 782 -29.53 11.08 9.67
C ASP A 782 -30.26 12.39 10.02
N ASN A 783 -30.68 13.18 9.04
CA ASN A 783 -31.36 14.45 9.30
C ASN A 783 -32.87 14.32 9.57
N ALA A 784 -33.46 13.14 9.35
CA ALA A 784 -34.89 12.93 9.52
C ALA A 784 -35.34 13.07 10.98
N ASP A 785 -36.58 13.50 11.14
CA ASP A 785 -37.33 13.49 12.40
C ASP A 785 -38.74 12.90 12.19
N THR A 786 -39.56 12.86 13.23
CA THR A 786 -40.94 12.34 13.17
C THR A 786 -41.87 13.07 12.17
N SER A 787 -41.46 14.22 11.62
CA SER A 787 -42.20 14.94 10.57
C SER A 787 -41.79 14.55 9.14
N THR A 788 -40.71 13.79 8.98
CA THR A 788 -40.13 13.40 7.68
C THR A 788 -40.83 12.15 7.12
N THR A 789 -42.00 12.32 6.49
CA THR A 789 -42.92 11.21 6.13
C THR A 789 -42.36 10.19 5.16
N GLU A 790 -41.33 10.53 4.36
CA GLU A 790 -40.73 9.61 3.39
C GLU A 790 -39.71 8.65 4.03
N ILE A 791 -39.19 8.99 5.21
CA ILE A 791 -38.12 8.24 5.90
C ILE A 791 -38.60 7.66 7.24
N TYR A 792 -39.44 8.38 7.97
CA TYR A 792 -40.00 7.90 9.24
C TYR A 792 -41.01 6.78 9.01
N ARG A 793 -40.83 5.66 9.71
CA ARG A 793 -41.64 4.43 9.63
C ARG A 793 -42.54 4.20 10.83
N GLY A 794 -42.65 5.21 11.69
CA GLY A 794 -43.52 5.17 12.86
C GLY A 794 -42.86 4.55 14.08
N ARG A 795 -43.46 4.83 15.24
CA ARG A 795 -43.05 4.29 16.53
C ARG A 795 -43.43 2.83 16.69
N GLN A 796 -42.47 2.02 17.13
CA GLN A 796 -42.60 0.59 17.36
C GLN A 796 -42.47 0.25 18.84
N ALA A 797 -43.29 -0.68 19.32
CA ALA A 797 -43.16 -1.26 20.65
C ALA A 797 -42.27 -2.52 20.68
N ALA A 798 -41.98 -3.09 19.50
CA ALA A 798 -41.09 -4.24 19.33
C ALA A 798 -39.74 -3.79 18.77
N THR A 799 -38.71 -4.60 18.96
CA THR A 799 -37.35 -4.34 18.46
C THR A 799 -37.10 -4.95 17.08
N SER A 800 -38.15 -5.06 16.27
CA SER A 800 -38.06 -5.48 14.88
C SER A 800 -39.10 -4.79 14.01
N TYR A 801 -38.75 -4.56 12.75
CA TYR A 801 -39.57 -3.88 11.77
C TYR A 801 -39.29 -4.40 10.36
N THR A 802 -40.34 -4.75 9.61
CA THR A 802 -40.23 -5.07 8.18
C THR A 802 -40.72 -3.87 7.36
N PRO A 803 -39.85 -3.16 6.63
CA PRO A 803 -40.27 -2.13 5.69
C PRO A 803 -41.26 -2.72 4.66
N PRO A 804 -42.48 -2.18 4.54
CA PRO A 804 -43.48 -2.71 3.60
C PRO A 804 -43.07 -2.54 2.14
N GLU A 805 -42.19 -1.59 1.84
CA GLU A 805 -41.54 -1.41 0.54
C GLU A 805 -40.53 -2.51 0.18
N GLY A 806 -40.04 -3.27 1.17
CA GLY A 806 -39.03 -4.31 0.97
C GLY A 806 -37.65 -3.76 0.62
N VAL A 807 -36.79 -4.66 0.12
CA VAL A 807 -35.46 -4.36 -0.42
C VAL A 807 -35.30 -5.04 -1.79
N GLU A 808 -34.36 -4.58 -2.60
CA GLU A 808 -34.14 -5.06 -3.97
C GLU A 808 -32.92 -5.98 -4.04
N TRP A 809 -33.00 -7.02 -4.87
CA TRP A 809 -31.87 -7.91 -5.20
C TRP A 809 -30.69 -7.13 -5.80
N GLY A 810 -29.49 -7.25 -5.23
CA GLY A 810 -28.35 -6.43 -5.64
C GLY A 810 -28.54 -4.93 -5.38
N GLY A 811 -29.54 -4.56 -4.57
CA GLY A 811 -29.93 -3.18 -4.29
C GLY A 811 -29.27 -2.62 -3.04
N GLY A 812 -29.33 -1.30 -2.89
CA GLY A 812 -28.71 -0.56 -1.80
C GLY A 812 -27.70 0.48 -2.29
N PRO A 813 -26.94 1.11 -1.38
CA PRO A 813 -27.01 0.91 0.07
C PRO A 813 -28.36 1.38 0.66
N TYR A 814 -28.89 0.61 1.61
CA TYR A 814 -30.02 1.00 2.44
C TYR A 814 -29.48 1.53 3.76
N TYR A 815 -30.10 2.59 4.28
CA TYR A 815 -29.74 3.24 5.53
C TYR A 815 -30.93 3.25 6.48
N TRP A 816 -30.66 3.06 7.77
CA TRP A 816 -31.70 3.02 8.78
C TRP A 816 -31.19 3.46 10.14
N ARG A 817 -32.09 4.01 10.94
CA ARG A 817 -31.79 4.54 12.28
C ARG A 817 -32.93 4.22 13.22
N ILE A 818 -32.60 4.02 14.49
CA ILE A 818 -33.55 3.82 15.57
C ILE A 818 -33.36 4.91 16.64
N ASP A 819 -34.34 5.78 16.80
CA ASP A 819 -34.36 6.73 17.92
C ASP A 819 -35.11 6.11 19.10
N GLU A 820 -34.46 6.09 20.26
CA GLU A 820 -35.02 5.48 21.47
C GLU A 820 -35.90 6.48 22.23
N TYR A 821 -37.18 6.17 22.37
CA TYR A 821 -38.09 6.93 23.23
C TYR A 821 -38.00 6.41 24.66
N ASN A 822 -37.34 7.19 25.51
CA ASN A 822 -36.99 6.78 26.86
C ASN A 822 -38.16 6.87 27.83
N THR A 823 -38.08 6.08 28.90
CA THR A 823 -39.07 6.03 29.99
C THR A 823 -39.32 7.37 30.70
N ASP A 824 -38.39 8.32 30.61
CA ASP A 824 -38.52 9.68 31.15
C ASP A 824 -39.11 10.70 30.15
N GLY A 825 -39.45 10.24 28.94
CA GLY A 825 -40.02 11.05 27.85
C GLY A 825 -38.99 11.75 26.98
N THR A 826 -37.69 11.56 27.23
CA THR A 826 -36.62 12.04 26.34
C THR A 826 -36.46 11.12 25.12
N ILE A 827 -35.81 11.63 24.07
CA ILE A 827 -35.42 10.84 22.89
C ILE A 827 -33.89 10.74 22.88
N SER A 828 -33.37 9.52 22.77
CA SER A 828 -31.97 9.30 22.42
C SER A 828 -31.88 8.96 20.93
N ARG A 829 -31.35 9.88 20.14
CA ARG A 829 -31.19 9.69 18.69
C ARG A 829 -30.14 8.61 18.41
N GLY A 830 -30.49 7.60 17.62
CA GLY A 830 -29.61 6.45 17.37
C GLY A 830 -28.62 6.65 16.24
N ARG A 831 -27.85 5.59 15.99
CA ARG A 831 -26.86 5.48 14.92
C ARG A 831 -27.52 5.22 13.57
N VAL A 832 -26.95 5.75 12.50
CA VAL A 832 -27.32 5.35 11.14
C VAL A 832 -26.53 4.11 10.76
N TRP A 833 -27.24 3.01 10.56
CA TRP A 833 -26.70 1.75 10.06
C TRP A 833 -26.99 1.62 8.57
N SER A 834 -26.16 0.85 7.89
CA SER A 834 -26.25 0.60 6.47
C SER A 834 -26.14 -0.89 6.14
N PHE A 835 -26.70 -1.31 5.01
CA PHE A 835 -26.41 -2.61 4.39
C PHE A 835 -26.69 -2.54 2.90
N THR A 836 -26.07 -3.45 2.14
CA THR A 836 -26.38 -3.70 0.72
C THR A 836 -27.02 -5.08 0.62
N VAL A 837 -27.87 -5.33 -0.37
CA VAL A 837 -28.41 -6.67 -0.60
C VAL A 837 -27.54 -7.36 -1.63
N ALA A 838 -27.10 -8.58 -1.34
CA ALA A 838 -26.31 -9.37 -2.28
C ALA A 838 -27.09 -9.57 -3.60
N ASP A 839 -26.36 -9.61 -4.72
CA ASP A 839 -26.90 -9.99 -6.02
C ASP A 839 -26.83 -11.52 -6.24
N PHE A 840 -26.67 -12.27 -5.16
CA PHE A 840 -26.70 -13.73 -5.06
C PHE A 840 -27.40 -14.20 -3.79
N ILE A 841 -27.77 -15.48 -3.78
CA ILE A 841 -28.08 -16.23 -2.56
C ILE A 841 -26.85 -17.05 -2.18
N LEU A 842 -26.41 -16.93 -0.94
CA LEU A 842 -25.25 -17.66 -0.44
C LEU A 842 -25.62 -19.10 -0.10
N VAL A 843 -24.86 -20.08 -0.61
CA VAL A 843 -24.92 -21.47 -0.17
C VAL A 843 -23.89 -21.72 0.94
N ASP A 844 -22.63 -21.38 0.67
CA ASP A 844 -21.52 -21.38 1.64
C ASP A 844 -20.37 -20.52 1.09
N ASP A 845 -19.81 -19.63 1.90
CA ASP A 845 -18.63 -18.79 1.60
C ASP A 845 -17.41 -19.24 2.42
N PHE A 846 -17.56 -20.26 3.27
CA PHE A 846 -16.49 -20.81 4.11
C PHE A 846 -15.92 -19.88 5.18
N GLU A 847 -16.39 -18.65 5.31
CA GLU A 847 -15.85 -17.63 6.24
C GLU A 847 -16.25 -17.85 7.71
N SER A 848 -17.23 -18.71 7.96
CA SER A 848 -17.78 -18.92 9.30
C SER A 848 -17.08 -20.02 10.12
N TYR A 849 -16.14 -20.76 9.53
CA TYR A 849 -15.57 -21.95 10.14
C TYR A 849 -14.41 -21.61 11.11
N ASP A 850 -14.36 -22.33 12.25
CA ASP A 850 -13.42 -22.04 13.32
C ASP A 850 -12.90 -23.29 14.07
N ALA A 851 -11.94 -23.07 14.98
CA ALA A 851 -11.34 -24.10 15.83
C ALA A 851 -12.32 -24.68 16.88
N GLY A 852 -13.42 -23.98 17.13
CA GLY A 852 -14.37 -24.23 18.19
C GLY A 852 -15.39 -25.30 17.81
N ASP A 853 -16.67 -24.96 17.99
CA ASP A 853 -17.77 -25.88 17.72
C ASP A 853 -18.22 -25.86 16.25
N ASN A 854 -17.59 -25.05 15.38
CA ASN A 854 -17.94 -24.89 13.96
C ASN A 854 -16.79 -25.29 13.02
N GLN A 855 -16.22 -26.48 13.21
CA GLN A 855 -15.17 -27.00 12.35
C GLN A 855 -15.75 -27.43 10.99
N ILE A 856 -15.05 -27.17 9.89
CA ILE A 856 -15.57 -27.36 8.53
C ILE A 856 -16.08 -28.79 8.25
N TRP A 857 -15.45 -29.84 8.77
CA TRP A 857 -15.91 -31.23 8.58
C TRP A 857 -17.22 -31.58 9.30
N TYR A 858 -17.69 -30.74 10.24
CA TYR A 858 -19.03 -30.89 10.82
C TYR A 858 -20.12 -30.50 9.84
N ALA A 859 -19.82 -29.58 8.92
CA ALA A 859 -20.73 -29.15 7.86
C ALA A 859 -20.51 -29.95 6.57
N TRP A 860 -19.26 -30.06 6.12
CA TRP A 860 -18.84 -30.78 4.92
C TRP A 860 -18.38 -32.19 5.28
N HIS A 861 -19.25 -33.17 5.07
CA HIS A 861 -19.01 -34.56 5.38
C HIS A 861 -18.13 -35.24 4.33
N ASP A 862 -17.04 -35.85 4.79
CA ASP A 862 -16.00 -36.41 3.93
C ASP A 862 -15.89 -37.94 4.00
N GLY A 863 -14.86 -38.48 3.36
CA GLY A 863 -14.59 -39.92 3.34
C GLY A 863 -14.20 -40.51 4.69
N LEU A 864 -13.56 -39.72 5.55
CA LEU A 864 -12.94 -40.18 6.81
C LEU A 864 -13.92 -40.18 7.98
N GLY A 865 -14.80 -39.19 8.02
CA GLY A 865 -15.66 -38.92 9.16
C GLY A 865 -14.91 -38.32 10.35
N TYR A 866 -15.64 -38.12 11.45
CA TYR A 866 -15.12 -37.51 12.67
C TYR A 866 -15.75 -38.13 13.92
N GLY A 867 -15.08 -37.96 15.06
CA GLY A 867 -15.55 -38.44 16.36
C GLY A 867 -15.36 -39.94 16.58
N ALA A 868 -15.62 -40.39 17.81
CA ALA A 868 -15.55 -41.81 18.16
C ALA A 868 -16.94 -42.45 18.12
N PRO A 869 -17.09 -43.68 17.57
CA PRO A 869 -18.38 -44.35 17.52
C PRO A 869 -19.08 -44.40 18.90
N GLY A 870 -20.28 -43.83 18.97
CA GLY A 870 -21.10 -43.77 20.18
C GLY A 870 -20.87 -42.56 21.10
N THR A 871 -20.09 -41.55 20.67
CA THR A 871 -19.92 -40.27 21.36
C THR A 871 -20.25 -39.12 20.40
N GLU A 872 -21.24 -38.30 20.72
CA GLU A 872 -21.61 -37.15 19.89
C GLU A 872 -20.61 -35.97 20.06
N PRO A 873 -20.26 -35.24 18.98
CA PRO A 873 -20.69 -35.46 17.59
C PRO A 873 -19.91 -36.61 16.91
N TYR A 874 -20.60 -37.49 16.17
CA TYR A 874 -19.98 -38.60 15.42
C TYR A 874 -20.55 -38.77 14.01
N PHE A 875 -19.66 -38.82 13.01
CA PHE A 875 -19.98 -39.21 11.64
C PHE A 875 -18.97 -40.25 11.15
N ALA A 876 -19.46 -41.34 10.55
CA ALA A 876 -18.61 -42.48 10.18
C ALA A 876 -17.78 -42.26 8.90
N GLY A 877 -18.00 -41.17 8.18
CA GLY A 877 -17.47 -40.92 6.84
C GLY A 877 -18.37 -41.52 5.74
N ASN A 878 -18.39 -40.89 4.56
CA ASN A 878 -19.11 -41.38 3.39
C ASN A 878 -18.35 -42.49 2.62
N GLY A 879 -17.13 -42.85 3.07
CA GLY A 879 -16.35 -43.97 2.54
C GLY A 879 -15.68 -43.71 1.18
N THR A 880 -15.56 -42.45 0.77
CA THR A 880 -14.84 -42.02 -0.43
C THR A 880 -13.37 -41.63 -0.14
N GLY A 881 -12.61 -41.34 -1.18
CA GLY A 881 -11.21 -40.91 -1.05
C GLY A 881 -11.01 -39.49 -0.50
N ALA A 882 -12.08 -38.73 -0.26
CA ALA A 882 -12.01 -37.33 0.12
C ALA A 882 -11.64 -37.10 1.58
N ALA A 883 -10.98 -35.97 1.85
CA ALA A 883 -10.83 -35.37 3.17
C ALA A 883 -10.92 -33.85 3.07
N VAL A 884 -11.64 -33.20 3.98
CA VAL A 884 -11.71 -31.73 4.09
C VAL A 884 -11.04 -31.26 5.38
N GLY A 885 -10.39 -30.11 5.29
CA GLY A 885 -9.79 -29.39 6.40
C GLY A 885 -8.27 -29.31 6.33
N ASP A 886 -7.71 -28.31 7.02
CA ASP A 886 -6.27 -28.11 7.19
C ASP A 886 -5.88 -28.10 8.68
N GLU A 887 -5.27 -29.18 9.15
CA GLU A 887 -4.86 -29.29 10.56
C GLU A 887 -3.72 -28.33 10.95
N THR A 888 -3.18 -27.55 10.00
CA THR A 888 -2.13 -26.56 10.26
C THR A 888 -2.65 -25.16 10.58
N THR A 889 -3.94 -24.88 10.33
CA THR A 889 -4.61 -23.63 10.68
C THR A 889 -5.51 -23.80 11.91
N LEU A 890 -5.88 -22.70 12.55
CA LEU A 890 -6.81 -22.75 13.69
C LEU A 890 -8.24 -22.99 13.23
N SER A 891 -8.66 -22.36 12.13
CA SER A 891 -9.99 -22.50 11.52
C SER A 891 -10.24 -23.86 10.87
N TYR A 892 -9.18 -24.63 10.64
CA TYR A 892 -9.18 -25.81 9.79
C TYR A 892 -9.56 -25.54 8.34
N THR A 893 -9.59 -24.29 7.91
CA THR A 893 -9.74 -23.88 6.50
C THR A 893 -8.39 -23.41 5.94
N GLU A 894 -8.33 -23.19 4.63
CA GLU A 894 -7.15 -22.61 3.98
C GLU A 894 -7.25 -21.09 4.01
N GLU A 895 -6.25 -20.42 4.58
CA GLU A 895 -6.26 -18.97 4.84
C GLU A 895 -5.33 -18.18 3.90
N SER A 896 -4.57 -18.87 3.04
CA SER A 896 -3.59 -18.25 2.13
C SER A 896 -3.93 -18.41 0.64
N ILE A 897 -4.63 -19.49 0.29
CA ILE A 897 -5.18 -19.73 -1.05
C ILE A 897 -6.70 -19.54 -0.93
N VAL A 898 -7.14 -18.29 -1.08
CA VAL A 898 -8.53 -17.85 -0.91
C VAL A 898 -8.95 -17.05 -2.14
N HIS A 899 -10.22 -17.13 -2.57
CA HIS A 899 -10.73 -16.38 -3.71
C HIS A 899 -11.24 -15.00 -3.28
N ASP A 900 -12.19 -14.98 -2.34
CA ASP A 900 -12.79 -13.81 -1.70
C ASP A 900 -12.85 -14.08 -0.19
N GLY A 901 -12.89 -13.04 0.63
CA GLY A 901 -12.84 -13.23 2.09
C GLY A 901 -11.48 -13.69 2.62
N SER A 902 -11.48 -14.53 3.66
CA SER A 902 -10.31 -14.95 4.44
C SER A 902 -10.11 -16.47 4.47
N GLN A 903 -11.07 -17.28 4.00
CA GLN A 903 -11.06 -18.73 4.17
C GLN A 903 -11.58 -19.43 2.91
N SER A 904 -10.93 -20.52 2.48
CA SER A 904 -11.49 -21.44 1.48
C SER A 904 -11.48 -22.88 1.99
N MET A 905 -12.27 -23.75 1.38
CA MET A 905 -12.28 -25.18 1.71
C MET A 905 -11.13 -25.93 1.05
N PRO A 906 -10.15 -26.47 1.80
CA PRO A 906 -9.20 -27.43 1.28
C PRO A 906 -9.86 -28.81 1.16
N LEU A 907 -9.85 -29.37 -0.04
CA LEU A 907 -10.40 -30.68 -0.38
C LEU A 907 -9.29 -31.59 -0.93
N ALA A 908 -8.79 -32.51 -0.10
CA ALA A 908 -7.90 -33.57 -0.55
C ALA A 908 -8.70 -34.70 -1.22
N TYR A 909 -8.21 -35.23 -2.35
CA TYR A 909 -8.78 -36.39 -3.03
C TYR A 909 -7.72 -37.48 -3.23
N ASP A 910 -8.11 -38.74 -3.02
CA ASP A 910 -7.29 -39.91 -3.32
C ASP A 910 -8.20 -41.03 -3.84
N ASN A 911 -8.34 -41.08 -5.17
CA ASN A 911 -9.18 -42.05 -5.87
C ASN A 911 -8.53 -43.45 -5.92
N ASN A 912 -7.42 -43.66 -5.21
CA ASN A 912 -6.80 -44.96 -5.04
C ASN A 912 -6.64 -45.36 -3.57
N LYS A 913 -7.16 -44.58 -2.61
CA LYS A 913 -7.05 -44.82 -1.17
C LYS A 913 -7.50 -46.23 -0.80
N GLN A 914 -6.68 -46.93 -0.03
CA GLN A 914 -6.95 -48.32 0.32
C GLN A 914 -8.14 -48.43 1.27
N GLY A 915 -9.15 -49.22 0.89
CA GLY A 915 -10.35 -49.47 1.70
C GLY A 915 -11.50 -48.48 1.45
N TYR A 916 -11.30 -47.50 0.56
CA TYR A 916 -12.29 -46.50 0.17
C TYR A 916 -12.71 -46.69 -1.29
N SER A 917 -13.77 -45.98 -1.69
CA SER A 917 -14.24 -45.92 -3.08
C SER A 917 -13.17 -45.34 -4.01
N LYS A 918 -13.25 -45.66 -5.31
CA LYS A 918 -12.31 -45.15 -6.34
C LYS A 918 -12.72 -43.80 -6.93
N TYR A 919 -13.29 -42.97 -6.07
CA TYR A 919 -13.65 -41.57 -6.30
C TYR A 919 -13.64 -40.86 -4.93
N SER A 920 -13.58 -39.53 -4.95
CA SER A 920 -13.55 -38.69 -3.75
C SER A 920 -14.74 -37.73 -3.81
N GLU A 921 -15.46 -37.57 -2.70
CA GLU A 921 -16.64 -36.71 -2.62
C GLU A 921 -16.82 -36.16 -1.20
N VAL A 922 -17.13 -34.87 -1.09
CA VAL A 922 -17.60 -34.23 0.14
C VAL A 922 -19.04 -33.77 -0.03
N GLU A 923 -19.83 -33.88 1.03
CA GLU A 923 -21.26 -33.57 1.01
C GLU A 923 -21.61 -32.49 2.04
N PHE A 924 -22.37 -31.49 1.63
CA PHE A 924 -22.95 -30.46 2.50
C PHE A 924 -24.46 -30.60 2.54
N LYS A 925 -25.01 -30.73 3.76
CA LYS A 925 -26.45 -30.76 3.99
C LYS A 925 -26.95 -29.38 4.36
N LEU A 926 -27.91 -28.87 3.59
CA LEU A 926 -28.53 -27.58 3.86
C LEU A 926 -29.28 -27.61 5.20
N THR A 927 -29.18 -26.53 5.96
CA THR A 927 -29.79 -26.40 7.30
C THR A 927 -31.32 -26.37 7.27
N ALA A 928 -31.90 -26.04 6.11
CA ALA A 928 -33.32 -26.17 5.78
C ALA A 928 -33.49 -26.50 4.30
N LEU A 929 -34.65 -27.04 3.93
CA LEU A 929 -35.04 -27.18 2.52
C LEU A 929 -35.03 -25.80 1.86
N ARG A 930 -34.35 -25.67 0.72
CA ARG A 930 -34.28 -24.41 -0.02
C ARG A 930 -34.89 -24.58 -1.40
N ASP A 931 -35.78 -23.65 -1.76
CA ASP A 931 -36.25 -23.48 -3.12
C ASP A 931 -35.22 -22.65 -3.90
N TRP A 932 -34.42 -23.31 -4.73
CA TRP A 932 -33.40 -22.68 -5.58
C TRP A 932 -33.99 -22.00 -6.81
N THR A 933 -35.32 -21.95 -6.94
CA THR A 933 -36.03 -21.16 -7.96
C THR A 933 -36.57 -19.85 -7.43
N GLU A 934 -36.52 -19.63 -6.11
CA GLU A 934 -36.87 -18.35 -5.50
C GLU A 934 -36.02 -17.21 -6.08
N GLU A 935 -36.59 -16.02 -6.08
CA GLU A 935 -35.96 -14.81 -6.58
C GLU A 935 -35.48 -14.88 -8.05
N GLY A 936 -35.93 -15.87 -8.83
CA GLY A 936 -35.58 -16.01 -10.24
C GLY A 936 -34.14 -16.47 -10.49
N VAL A 937 -33.53 -17.14 -9.51
CA VAL A 937 -32.21 -17.79 -9.66
C VAL A 937 -32.25 -18.83 -10.77
N THR A 938 -31.17 -18.91 -11.56
CA THR A 938 -31.02 -19.86 -12.67
C THR A 938 -29.66 -20.55 -12.71
N GLU A 939 -28.69 -20.06 -11.95
CA GLU A 939 -27.28 -20.46 -12.02
C GLU A 939 -26.76 -20.82 -10.63
N LEU A 940 -26.06 -21.94 -10.53
CA LEU A 940 -25.16 -22.26 -9.41
C LEU A 940 -23.74 -21.89 -9.83
N SER A 941 -23.02 -21.19 -8.97
CA SER A 941 -21.61 -20.89 -9.14
C SER A 941 -20.82 -21.52 -8.00
N LEU A 942 -19.63 -22.04 -8.32
CA LEU A 942 -18.58 -22.33 -7.34
C LEU A 942 -17.23 -21.86 -7.88
N TRP A 943 -16.37 -21.35 -7.01
CA TRP A 943 -14.99 -21.08 -7.35
C TRP A 943 -14.12 -22.26 -6.96
N PHE A 944 -13.18 -22.62 -7.84
CA PHE A 944 -12.26 -23.71 -7.57
C PHE A 944 -10.84 -23.40 -8.04
N ARG A 945 -9.87 -24.05 -7.40
CA ARG A 945 -8.45 -24.02 -7.75
C ARG A 945 -7.80 -25.35 -7.36
N GLY A 946 -6.90 -25.86 -8.18
CA GLY A 946 -6.08 -27.04 -7.91
C GLY A 946 -4.59 -26.72 -7.92
N TYR A 947 -3.79 -27.77 -8.08
CA TYR A 947 -2.34 -27.66 -8.32
C TYR A 947 -2.01 -28.11 -9.74
N PRO A 948 -0.92 -27.60 -10.35
CA PRO A 948 -0.53 -28.05 -11.67
C PRO A 948 -0.12 -29.53 -11.65
N ALA A 949 -0.14 -30.18 -12.82
CA ALA A 949 0.36 -31.54 -12.95
C ALA A 949 1.87 -31.62 -12.67
N SER A 950 2.31 -32.75 -12.10
CA SER A 950 3.74 -33.03 -11.98
C SER A 950 4.40 -33.04 -13.36
N VAL A 951 5.48 -32.27 -13.52
CA VAL A 951 6.35 -32.30 -14.70
C VAL A 951 7.53 -33.29 -14.53
N GLY A 952 7.60 -33.94 -13.36
CA GLY A 952 8.60 -34.93 -13.02
C GLY A 952 8.48 -36.18 -13.88
N SER A 953 9.60 -36.68 -14.41
CA SER A 953 9.59 -37.95 -15.15
C SER A 953 10.89 -38.73 -15.00
N PHE A 954 10.80 -40.05 -15.19
CA PHE A 954 11.94 -40.97 -15.21
C PHE A 954 11.74 -42.03 -16.30
N VAL A 955 12.44 -41.87 -17.42
CA VAL A 955 12.30 -42.75 -18.60
C VAL A 955 13.64 -43.37 -18.99
N GLU A 956 13.70 -44.70 -19.06
CA GLU A 956 14.85 -45.43 -19.62
C GLU A 956 14.66 -45.65 -21.13
N SER A 957 15.33 -44.86 -21.96
CA SER A 957 15.32 -45.03 -23.42
C SER A 957 16.46 -44.24 -24.09
N PRO A 958 17.38 -44.90 -24.83
CA PRO A 958 17.53 -46.36 -24.99
C PRO A 958 17.99 -47.03 -23.68
N ALA A 959 17.88 -48.37 -23.61
CA ALA A 959 18.32 -49.15 -22.44
C ALA A 959 19.73 -48.76 -21.98
N GLY A 960 19.90 -48.47 -20.68
CA GLY A 960 21.13 -47.97 -20.09
C GLY A 960 21.31 -46.43 -20.11
N THR A 961 20.36 -45.68 -20.67
CA THR A 961 20.28 -44.22 -20.62
C THR A 961 18.94 -43.78 -20.03
N TYR A 962 18.98 -42.95 -18.99
CA TYR A 962 17.82 -42.44 -18.28
C TYR A 962 17.66 -40.94 -18.59
N THR A 963 16.50 -40.56 -19.12
CA THR A 963 16.10 -39.15 -19.25
C THR A 963 15.17 -38.83 -18.09
N MET A 964 15.45 -37.74 -17.39
CA MET A 964 14.65 -37.26 -16.27
C MET A 964 14.28 -35.80 -16.47
N THR A 965 13.05 -35.46 -16.12
CA THR A 965 12.60 -34.08 -15.96
C THR A 965 12.28 -33.80 -14.50
N GLY A 966 12.47 -32.56 -14.07
CA GLY A 966 12.08 -32.09 -12.74
C GLY A 966 12.01 -30.57 -12.68
N SER A 967 11.10 -30.05 -11.86
CA SER A 967 11.01 -28.63 -11.49
C SER A 967 11.55 -28.43 -10.06
N GLY A 968 11.14 -27.35 -9.40
CA GLY A 968 11.43 -27.08 -7.98
C GLY A 968 12.42 -25.93 -7.75
N ALA A 969 12.25 -25.27 -6.60
CA ALA A 969 13.02 -24.10 -6.19
C ALA A 969 14.50 -24.40 -5.93
N ASP A 970 14.82 -25.43 -5.15
CA ASP A 970 16.17 -26.02 -5.03
C ASP A 970 16.19 -27.29 -4.14
N ILE A 971 17.31 -28.02 -4.13
CA ILE A 971 17.68 -28.98 -3.09
C ILE A 971 18.62 -28.28 -2.08
N TRP A 972 18.06 -27.42 -1.23
CA TRP A 972 18.83 -26.56 -0.32
C TRP A 972 18.01 -26.13 0.91
N ASN A 973 18.63 -25.42 1.86
CA ASN A 973 18.01 -24.96 3.12
C ASN A 973 17.36 -26.11 3.92
N GLN A 974 16.21 -25.87 4.55
CA GLN A 974 15.51 -26.79 5.46
C GLN A 974 14.51 -27.69 4.73
N SER A 975 14.22 -27.42 3.46
CA SER A 975 13.21 -28.12 2.67
C SER A 975 13.59 -28.17 1.18
N ASP A 976 13.53 -29.36 0.59
CA ASP A 976 13.93 -29.65 -0.79
C ASP A 976 12.73 -29.59 -1.76
N GLN A 977 12.98 -29.13 -2.99
CA GLN A 977 12.07 -29.20 -4.12
C GLN A 977 12.76 -29.74 -5.38
N PHE A 978 12.42 -30.98 -5.77
CA PHE A 978 13.04 -31.67 -6.93
C PHE A 978 12.30 -32.95 -7.32
N HIS A 979 12.67 -33.54 -8.47
CA HIS A 979 12.21 -34.88 -8.88
C HIS A 979 13.24 -35.96 -8.54
N TYR A 980 12.81 -37.04 -7.89
CA TYR A 980 13.69 -38.10 -7.40
C TYR A 980 13.30 -39.49 -7.93
N ALA A 981 14.20 -40.13 -8.67
CA ALA A 981 14.08 -41.54 -9.05
C ALA A 981 15.03 -42.37 -8.18
N SER A 982 14.50 -43.35 -7.45
CA SER A 982 15.26 -44.05 -6.40
C SER A 982 14.94 -45.52 -6.25
N ARG A 983 15.82 -46.21 -5.52
CA ARG A 983 15.65 -47.56 -5.00
C ARG A 983 15.98 -47.54 -3.51
N THR A 984 15.42 -48.48 -2.75
CA THR A 984 15.88 -48.69 -1.37
C THR A 984 17.32 -49.19 -1.37
N LEU A 985 18.11 -48.80 -0.37
CA LEU A 985 19.47 -49.25 -0.12
C LEU A 985 19.59 -49.69 1.34
N THR A 986 19.92 -50.95 1.56
CA THR A 986 20.14 -51.49 2.91
C THR A 986 21.63 -51.61 3.18
N GLY A 987 22.12 -50.91 4.22
CA GLY A 987 23.53 -50.92 4.62
C GLY A 987 24.46 -50.12 3.68
N PRO A 988 25.76 -50.45 3.60
CA PRO A 988 26.72 -49.73 2.77
C PRO A 988 26.45 -49.93 1.27
N GLY A 989 26.81 -48.94 0.48
CA GLY A 989 26.59 -48.96 -0.97
C GLY A 989 27.08 -47.70 -1.66
N SER A 990 27.01 -47.68 -2.98
CA SER A 990 27.33 -46.47 -3.75
C SER A 990 26.47 -46.38 -4.99
N ILE A 991 26.36 -45.18 -5.53
CA ILE A 991 25.79 -44.92 -6.85
C ILE A 991 26.76 -44.07 -7.66
N ALA A 992 26.99 -44.44 -8.91
CA ALA A 992 27.80 -43.71 -9.87
C ALA A 992 27.06 -43.60 -11.20
N THR A 993 27.18 -42.46 -11.87
CA THR A 993 26.60 -42.22 -13.21
C THR A 993 27.47 -41.24 -13.99
N ARG A 994 27.31 -41.28 -15.32
CA ARG A 994 27.76 -40.20 -16.21
C ARG A 994 26.55 -39.33 -16.53
N VAL A 995 26.58 -38.08 -16.07
CA VAL A 995 25.63 -37.06 -16.50
C VAL A 995 26.00 -36.68 -17.93
N GLU A 996 25.16 -37.04 -18.90
CA GLU A 996 25.38 -36.79 -20.33
C GLU A 996 24.99 -35.36 -20.72
N SER A 997 23.89 -34.84 -20.15
CA SER A 997 23.43 -33.47 -20.34
C SER A 997 22.58 -32.99 -19.17
N LEU A 998 22.54 -31.68 -18.97
CA LEU A 998 21.64 -30.99 -18.04
C LEU A 998 21.23 -29.67 -18.70
N THR A 999 19.93 -29.36 -18.66
CA THR A 999 19.40 -28.09 -19.15
C THR A 999 19.78 -26.96 -18.20
N ASN A 1000 20.29 -25.84 -18.74
CA ASN A 1000 20.64 -24.67 -17.92
C ASN A 1000 19.42 -23.79 -17.67
N THR A 1001 18.51 -24.25 -16.80
CA THR A 1001 17.39 -23.44 -16.29
C THR A 1001 17.83 -22.39 -15.28
N ASN A 1002 18.93 -22.65 -14.58
CA ASN A 1002 19.62 -21.77 -13.64
C ASN A 1002 21.06 -22.27 -13.46
N SER A 1003 22.02 -21.39 -13.10
CA SER A 1003 23.42 -21.77 -12.81
C SER A 1003 23.57 -22.87 -11.77
N SER A 1004 22.60 -23.00 -10.86
CA SER A 1004 22.54 -23.95 -9.76
C SER A 1004 21.54 -25.08 -9.96
N ALA A 1005 20.95 -25.23 -11.16
CA ALA A 1005 20.19 -26.42 -11.53
C ALA A 1005 21.07 -27.68 -11.35
N LYS A 1006 20.48 -28.81 -10.94
CA LYS A 1006 21.26 -29.98 -10.51
C LYS A 1006 20.84 -31.24 -11.26
N ALA A 1007 21.81 -31.98 -11.79
CA ALA A 1007 21.70 -33.39 -12.14
C ALA A 1007 22.60 -34.18 -11.19
N ALA A 1008 22.01 -34.96 -10.29
CA ALA A 1008 22.75 -35.50 -9.16
C ALA A 1008 22.54 -37.01 -8.96
N VAL A 1009 23.52 -37.61 -8.29
CA VAL A 1009 23.34 -38.86 -7.55
C VAL A 1009 23.16 -38.54 -6.07
N MET A 1010 22.25 -39.22 -5.40
CA MET A 1010 21.85 -38.91 -4.03
C MET A 1010 21.65 -40.18 -3.21
N ILE A 1011 21.97 -40.09 -1.92
CA ILE A 1011 21.49 -40.98 -0.87
C ILE A 1011 20.71 -40.12 0.14
N ARG A 1012 19.46 -40.48 0.44
CA ARG A 1012 18.59 -39.76 1.37
C ARG A 1012 17.81 -40.70 2.27
N GLU A 1013 17.52 -40.29 3.51
CA GLU A 1013 16.95 -41.18 4.53
C GLU A 1013 15.45 -41.45 4.31
N THR A 1014 14.67 -40.41 4.07
CA THR A 1014 13.21 -40.46 3.85
C THR A 1014 12.84 -39.72 2.56
N LEU A 1015 11.56 -39.71 2.17
CA LEU A 1015 11.05 -38.97 1.02
C LEU A 1015 10.43 -37.60 1.40
N ALA A 1016 10.48 -37.21 2.68
CA ALA A 1016 10.03 -35.91 3.15
C ALA A 1016 10.97 -34.78 2.68
N PRO A 1017 10.48 -33.57 2.38
CA PRO A 1017 11.31 -32.51 1.82
C PRO A 1017 12.42 -32.02 2.77
N ASP A 1018 12.29 -32.23 4.08
CA ASP A 1018 13.26 -31.85 5.11
C ASP A 1018 14.28 -32.94 5.45
N SER A 1019 14.30 -34.05 4.70
CA SER A 1019 15.06 -35.26 5.03
C SER A 1019 16.59 -35.06 5.07
N LYS A 1020 17.27 -35.87 5.88
CA LYS A 1020 18.72 -36.04 5.80
C LYS A 1020 19.12 -36.57 4.41
N TYR A 1021 20.07 -35.91 3.75
CA TYR A 1021 20.61 -36.38 2.47
C TYR A 1021 22.10 -36.07 2.31
N SER A 1022 22.73 -36.75 1.36
CA SER A 1022 23.92 -36.23 0.69
C SER A 1022 23.85 -36.52 -0.81
N LEU A 1023 24.33 -35.58 -1.60
CA LEU A 1023 24.31 -35.66 -3.05
C LEU A 1023 25.65 -35.23 -3.66
N VAL A 1024 25.88 -35.68 -4.89
CA VAL A 1024 26.90 -35.13 -5.77
C VAL A 1024 26.22 -34.73 -7.07
N ALA A 1025 26.20 -33.44 -7.36
CA ALA A 1025 25.53 -32.87 -8.52
C ALA A 1025 26.54 -32.32 -9.54
N LEU A 1026 26.19 -32.46 -10.81
CA LEU A 1026 26.70 -31.58 -11.85
C LEU A 1026 25.73 -30.40 -12.03
N THR A 1027 26.26 -29.20 -12.12
CA THR A 1027 25.50 -27.95 -12.32
C THR A 1027 26.01 -27.18 -13.54
N PRO A 1028 25.19 -26.33 -14.17
CA PRO A 1028 25.63 -25.54 -15.32
C PRO A 1028 26.69 -24.48 -14.97
N GLY A 1029 26.58 -23.83 -13.82
CA GLY A 1029 27.44 -22.70 -13.43
C GLY A 1029 28.52 -23.04 -12.39
N ASN A 1030 28.25 -23.96 -11.46
CA ASN A 1030 29.13 -24.25 -10.32
C ASN A 1030 30.01 -25.50 -10.51
N GLY A 1031 29.87 -26.18 -11.65
CA GLY A 1031 30.57 -27.42 -11.96
C GLY A 1031 30.05 -28.59 -11.12
N VAL A 1032 30.94 -29.41 -10.57
CA VAL A 1032 30.55 -30.55 -9.72
C VAL A 1032 30.57 -30.14 -8.25
N ILE A 1033 29.45 -30.29 -7.56
CA ILE A 1033 29.27 -29.92 -6.16
C ILE A 1033 28.90 -31.15 -5.32
N ALA A 1034 29.28 -31.12 -4.04
CA ALA A 1034 28.91 -32.12 -3.05
C ALA A 1034 28.22 -31.44 -1.88
N GLU A 1035 26.99 -31.85 -1.59
CA GLU A 1035 26.11 -31.22 -0.60
C GLU A 1035 25.51 -32.27 0.34
N TYR A 1036 25.07 -31.82 1.51
CA TYR A 1036 24.41 -32.67 2.50
C TYR A 1036 23.53 -31.86 3.46
N ARG A 1037 22.53 -32.52 4.04
CA ARG A 1037 21.79 -32.06 5.21
C ARG A 1037 22.02 -33.05 6.34
N ALA A 1038 22.66 -32.62 7.43
CA ALA A 1038 23.10 -33.51 8.51
C ALA A 1038 21.94 -34.11 9.31
N GLU A 1039 20.96 -33.27 9.67
CA GLU A 1039 19.79 -33.65 10.45
C GLU A 1039 18.49 -33.17 9.78
N THR A 1040 17.37 -33.85 10.06
CA THR A 1040 16.06 -33.48 9.51
C THR A 1040 15.68 -32.06 9.92
N GLY A 1041 15.28 -31.23 8.96
CA GLY A 1041 14.90 -29.83 9.19
C GLY A 1041 16.08 -28.87 9.38
N GLU A 1042 17.34 -29.32 9.33
CA GLU A 1042 18.50 -28.42 9.35
C GLU A 1042 18.79 -27.82 7.96
N ASN A 1043 19.54 -26.71 7.95
CA ASN A 1043 20.05 -26.11 6.72
C ASN A 1043 21.06 -27.05 6.02
N SER A 1044 20.89 -27.24 4.72
CA SER A 1044 21.87 -27.89 3.85
C SER A 1044 23.24 -27.18 3.87
N GLN A 1045 24.29 -27.94 3.61
CA GLN A 1045 25.67 -27.47 3.55
C GLN A 1045 26.38 -28.02 2.31
N GLN A 1046 27.28 -27.23 1.72
CA GLN A 1046 28.17 -27.67 0.65
C GLN A 1046 29.54 -28.02 1.23
N THR A 1047 30.05 -29.22 0.93
CA THR A 1047 31.36 -29.68 1.43
C THR A 1047 32.50 -29.50 0.44
N ALA A 1048 32.20 -29.50 -0.86
CA ALA A 1048 33.20 -29.34 -1.90
C ALA A 1048 32.58 -28.91 -3.23
N SER A 1049 33.38 -28.25 -4.07
CA SER A 1049 33.04 -27.89 -5.44
C SER A 1049 34.27 -28.03 -6.37
N LEU A 1050 34.04 -28.43 -7.61
CA LEU A 1050 35.00 -28.39 -8.72
C LEU A 1050 34.45 -27.53 -9.85
N THR A 1051 34.99 -26.33 -9.99
CA THR A 1051 34.57 -25.33 -10.97
C THR A 1051 35.01 -25.67 -12.39
N GLY A 1052 34.28 -25.18 -13.40
CA GLY A 1052 34.67 -25.31 -14.81
C GLY A 1052 34.43 -26.69 -15.43
N ILE A 1053 33.76 -27.59 -14.71
CA ILE A 1053 33.32 -28.89 -15.21
C ILE A 1053 31.91 -28.77 -15.79
N VAL A 1054 31.69 -29.30 -17.00
CA VAL A 1054 30.38 -29.34 -17.67
C VAL A 1054 30.09 -30.75 -18.17
N ALA A 1055 28.83 -31.00 -18.53
CA ALA A 1055 28.43 -32.29 -19.08
C ALA A 1055 29.10 -32.54 -20.46
N PRO A 1056 29.49 -33.79 -20.78
CA PRO A 1056 29.26 -35.00 -20.00
C PRO A 1056 30.35 -35.26 -18.94
N TYR A 1057 29.96 -35.62 -17.71
CA TYR A 1057 30.91 -35.88 -16.60
C TYR A 1057 30.41 -36.93 -15.60
N TRP A 1058 31.32 -37.59 -14.87
CA TRP A 1058 30.94 -38.62 -13.90
C TRP A 1058 30.88 -38.10 -12.47
N VAL A 1059 29.83 -38.49 -11.77
CA VAL A 1059 29.60 -38.24 -10.35
C VAL A 1059 29.32 -39.56 -9.62
N LYS A 1060 29.78 -39.66 -8.37
CA LYS A 1060 29.55 -40.83 -7.51
C LYS A 1060 29.43 -40.40 -6.05
N ILE A 1061 28.54 -41.06 -5.31
CA ILE A 1061 28.49 -41.00 -3.84
C ILE A 1061 28.58 -42.41 -3.25
N GLU A 1062 29.30 -42.58 -2.15
CA GLU A 1062 29.50 -43.85 -1.45
C GLU A 1062 29.19 -43.72 0.04
N ARG A 1063 28.39 -44.66 0.56
CA ARG A 1063 28.12 -44.89 1.98
C ARG A 1063 28.93 -46.10 2.47
N ASP A 1064 29.85 -45.87 3.40
CA ASP A 1064 30.70 -46.93 3.95
C ASP A 1064 30.03 -47.71 5.11
N LEU A 1065 30.75 -48.71 5.66
CA LEU A 1065 30.27 -49.54 6.76
C LEU A 1065 30.06 -48.79 8.09
N ALA A 1066 30.73 -47.65 8.28
CA ALA A 1066 30.55 -46.78 9.44
C ALA A 1066 29.42 -45.76 9.22
N GLY A 1067 28.83 -45.73 8.02
CA GLY A 1067 27.80 -44.78 7.61
C GLY A 1067 28.34 -43.51 6.98
N ASN A 1068 29.66 -43.33 6.85
CA ASN A 1068 30.23 -42.12 6.28
C ASN A 1068 29.88 -42.00 4.80
N LEU A 1069 29.53 -40.80 4.36
CA LEU A 1069 29.25 -40.47 2.97
C LEU A 1069 30.47 -39.79 2.34
N THR A 1070 30.92 -40.34 1.22
CA THR A 1070 32.06 -39.81 0.47
C THR A 1070 31.67 -39.49 -0.96
N ALA A 1071 31.89 -38.24 -1.36
CA ALA A 1071 31.63 -37.73 -2.69
C ALA A 1071 32.83 -37.93 -3.62
N TYR A 1072 32.58 -38.28 -4.88
CA TYR A 1072 33.61 -38.45 -5.90
C TYR A 1072 33.16 -37.90 -7.25
N SER A 1073 34.15 -37.53 -8.07
CA SER A 1073 33.93 -37.21 -9.48
C SER A 1073 35.01 -37.83 -10.37
N SER A 1074 34.74 -37.94 -11.67
CA SER A 1074 35.69 -38.50 -12.62
C SER A 1074 35.47 -37.96 -14.04
N ALA A 1075 36.57 -37.73 -14.76
CA ALA A 1075 36.51 -37.43 -16.20
C ALA A 1075 36.27 -38.68 -17.06
N ASN A 1076 36.54 -39.89 -16.55
CA ASN A 1076 36.57 -41.13 -17.35
C ASN A 1076 35.80 -42.32 -16.75
N GLY A 1077 35.20 -42.17 -15.56
CA GLY A 1077 34.43 -43.21 -14.89
C GLY A 1077 35.24 -44.36 -14.27
N SER A 1078 36.57 -44.32 -14.35
CA SER A 1078 37.45 -45.36 -13.81
C SER A 1078 38.47 -44.83 -12.81
N THR A 1079 38.93 -43.59 -12.97
CA THR A 1079 39.83 -42.88 -12.05
C THR A 1079 39.02 -41.85 -11.28
N TRP A 1080 38.74 -42.13 -10.00
CA TRP A 1080 37.87 -41.30 -9.17
C TRP A 1080 38.68 -40.35 -8.29
N GLN A 1081 38.30 -39.08 -8.30
CA GLN A 1081 38.81 -38.06 -7.40
C GLN A 1081 37.80 -37.84 -6.28
N MET A 1082 38.26 -37.94 -5.03
CA MET A 1082 37.45 -37.61 -3.85
C MET A 1082 37.19 -36.11 -3.76
N LEU A 1083 35.95 -35.74 -3.46
CA LEU A 1083 35.51 -34.37 -3.26
C LEU A 1083 35.27 -34.13 -1.77
N GLY A 1084 36.04 -33.22 -1.17
CA GLY A 1084 35.94 -32.93 0.25
C GLY A 1084 36.44 -34.06 1.14
N GLN A 1085 36.10 -33.99 2.43
CA GLN A 1085 36.38 -35.05 3.41
C GLN A 1085 35.14 -35.95 3.56
N PRO A 1086 35.30 -37.24 3.88
CA PRO A 1086 34.18 -38.11 4.25
C PRO A 1086 33.35 -37.50 5.39
N ILE A 1087 32.04 -37.48 5.24
CA ILE A 1087 31.11 -36.87 6.20
C ILE A 1087 30.60 -37.98 7.12
N PRO A 1088 30.81 -37.89 8.46
CA PRO A 1088 30.17 -38.81 9.40
C PRO A 1088 28.67 -38.59 9.35
N PHE A 1089 27.93 -39.59 8.90
CA PHE A 1089 26.52 -39.41 8.58
C PHE A 1089 25.69 -40.58 9.11
N GLN A 1090 24.90 -40.34 10.15
CA GLN A 1090 24.08 -41.37 10.79
C GLN A 1090 22.66 -41.38 10.19
N MET A 1091 22.48 -42.18 9.14
CA MET A 1091 21.15 -42.56 8.62
C MET A 1091 20.72 -43.92 9.17
N GLY A 1092 19.41 -44.17 9.15
CA GLY A 1092 18.82 -45.50 9.31
C GLY A 1092 19.45 -46.57 8.41
N SER A 1093 19.25 -47.84 8.79
CA SER A 1093 19.80 -48.99 8.06
C SER A 1093 19.24 -49.13 6.64
N ASN A 1094 18.05 -48.57 6.39
CA ASN A 1094 17.45 -48.42 5.07
C ASN A 1094 17.47 -46.94 4.69
N ALA A 1095 17.91 -46.64 3.47
CA ALA A 1095 17.86 -45.32 2.86
C ALA A 1095 17.38 -45.44 1.41
N TYR A 1096 17.21 -44.32 0.71
CA TYR A 1096 16.93 -44.28 -0.73
C TYR A 1096 18.18 -43.82 -1.48
N VAL A 1097 18.58 -44.57 -2.50
CA VAL A 1097 19.70 -44.24 -3.38
C VAL A 1097 19.19 -44.05 -4.82
N GLY A 1098 19.59 -42.96 -5.47
CA GLY A 1098 18.95 -42.58 -6.72
C GLY A 1098 19.53 -41.39 -7.45
N LEU A 1099 18.80 -40.99 -8.50
CA LEU A 1099 19.05 -39.85 -9.36
C LEU A 1099 18.10 -38.71 -8.98
N ALA A 1100 18.62 -37.49 -8.92
CA ALA A 1100 17.86 -36.29 -8.55
C ALA A 1100 18.02 -35.20 -9.61
N VAL A 1101 16.91 -34.52 -9.94
CA VAL A 1101 16.89 -33.39 -10.87
C VAL A 1101 16.08 -32.24 -10.27
N THR A 1102 16.67 -31.05 -10.18
CA THR A 1102 15.96 -29.79 -9.87
C THR A 1102 16.28 -28.74 -10.92
N ALA A 1103 15.28 -27.93 -11.25
CA ALA A 1103 15.44 -26.80 -12.15
C ALA A 1103 16.07 -25.57 -11.47
N HIS A 1104 16.10 -25.55 -10.14
CA HIS A 1104 16.43 -24.36 -9.34
C HIS A 1104 15.61 -23.13 -9.78
N ASN A 1105 14.35 -23.40 -10.14
CA ASN A 1105 13.32 -22.48 -10.60
C ASN A 1105 12.01 -23.26 -10.62
N ALA A 1106 11.10 -22.98 -9.67
CA ALA A 1106 9.85 -23.72 -9.53
C ALA A 1106 8.96 -23.64 -10.78
N ALA A 1107 9.06 -22.56 -11.57
CA ALA A 1107 8.28 -22.35 -12.79
C ALA A 1107 8.91 -22.96 -14.06
N ALA A 1108 10.09 -23.59 -13.96
CA ALA A 1108 10.76 -24.19 -15.11
C ALA A 1108 10.89 -25.70 -14.99
N THR A 1109 10.83 -26.40 -16.12
CA THR A 1109 11.16 -27.83 -16.22
C THR A 1109 12.60 -28.00 -16.68
N CYS A 1110 13.41 -28.71 -15.90
CA CYS A 1110 14.78 -29.03 -16.25
C CYS A 1110 14.90 -30.49 -16.70
N GLU A 1111 15.53 -30.73 -17.85
CA GLU A 1111 15.84 -32.07 -18.34
C GLU A 1111 17.31 -32.43 -18.04
N ALA A 1112 17.54 -33.64 -17.51
CA ALA A 1112 18.85 -34.25 -17.37
C ALA A 1112 18.88 -35.64 -18.01
N LYS A 1113 20.04 -36.00 -18.59
CA LYS A 1113 20.29 -37.35 -19.14
C LYS A 1113 21.43 -38.01 -18.41
N PHE A 1114 21.21 -39.24 -17.98
CA PHE A 1114 22.17 -40.05 -17.23
C PHE A 1114 22.45 -41.34 -18.00
N SER A 1115 23.73 -41.72 -18.09
CA SER A 1115 24.14 -43.02 -18.62
C SER A 1115 24.99 -43.77 -17.59
N ASN A 1116 25.17 -45.07 -17.83
CA ASN A 1116 26.05 -45.92 -17.02
C ASN A 1116 25.74 -45.85 -15.51
N VAL A 1117 24.46 -45.76 -15.14
CA VAL A 1117 24.01 -45.74 -13.75
C VAL A 1117 24.33 -47.09 -13.12
N THR A 1118 25.20 -47.09 -12.10
CA THR A 1118 25.63 -48.29 -11.38
C THR A 1118 25.39 -48.09 -9.90
N ILE A 1119 24.66 -49.02 -9.27
CA ILE A 1119 24.40 -49.03 -7.84
C ILE A 1119 25.04 -50.29 -7.25
N ALA A 1120 25.93 -50.12 -6.27
CA ALA A 1120 26.60 -51.21 -5.56
C ALA A 1120 26.08 -51.32 -4.12
N GLY A 1121 26.19 -52.52 -3.52
CA GLY A 1121 25.66 -52.83 -2.19
C GLY A 1121 24.44 -53.75 -2.28
N ASN A 1122 23.42 -53.49 -1.45
CA ASN A 1122 22.16 -54.24 -1.45
C ASN A 1122 20.96 -53.33 -1.81
N PRO A 1123 20.82 -52.91 -3.09
CA PRO A 1123 19.70 -52.09 -3.52
C PRO A 1123 18.44 -52.93 -3.76
N GLY A 1124 17.27 -52.33 -3.57
CA GLY A 1124 15.98 -52.88 -3.99
C GLY A 1124 15.92 -53.11 -5.50
N ALA A 1125 15.06 -54.04 -5.93
CA ALA A 1125 14.97 -54.45 -7.33
C ALA A 1125 14.19 -53.46 -8.23
N ILE A 1126 13.33 -52.63 -7.64
CA ILE A 1126 12.35 -51.80 -8.34
C ILE A 1126 12.73 -50.32 -8.20
N TRP A 1127 12.76 -49.59 -9.33
CA TRP A 1127 12.82 -48.13 -9.32
C TRP A 1127 11.44 -47.55 -8.98
N THR A 1128 11.41 -46.53 -8.13
CA THR A 1128 10.26 -45.64 -7.93
C THR A 1128 10.68 -44.20 -8.25
N ASN A 1129 9.74 -43.33 -8.59
CA ASN A 1129 10.03 -41.91 -8.76
C ASN A 1129 8.84 -41.05 -8.29
N GLN A 1130 9.14 -39.85 -7.80
CA GLN A 1130 8.16 -38.86 -7.36
C GLN A 1130 8.81 -37.48 -7.25
N ASP A 1131 8.00 -36.45 -7.22
CA ASP A 1131 8.44 -35.14 -6.75
C ASP A 1131 8.59 -35.15 -5.22
N VAL A 1132 9.53 -34.35 -4.73
CA VAL A 1132 9.78 -34.10 -3.31
C VAL A 1132 9.56 -32.61 -3.08
N GLY A 1133 8.67 -32.26 -2.15
CA GLY A 1133 8.39 -30.88 -1.75
C GLY A 1133 7.68 -30.00 -2.79
N ILE A 1134 7.21 -30.60 -3.89
CA ILE A 1134 6.45 -29.91 -4.94
C ILE A 1134 5.00 -30.40 -4.85
N GLN A 1135 4.06 -29.48 -4.67
CA GLN A 1135 2.63 -29.77 -4.70
C GLN A 1135 2.18 -29.94 -6.15
N SER A 1136 1.46 -31.03 -6.42
CA SER A 1136 0.92 -31.32 -7.75
C SER A 1136 -0.32 -32.20 -7.63
N ASN A 1137 -1.16 -32.15 -8.65
CA ASN A 1137 -2.37 -32.96 -8.76
C ASN A 1137 -2.24 -33.97 -9.90
N ASP A 1138 -2.83 -35.15 -9.72
CA ASP A 1138 -3.19 -36.03 -10.83
C ASP A 1138 -4.49 -35.53 -11.48
N ALA A 1139 -4.60 -35.65 -12.80
CA ALA A 1139 -5.82 -35.26 -13.51
C ALA A 1139 -7.03 -36.12 -13.09
N GLU A 1140 -8.10 -35.48 -12.64
CA GLU A 1140 -9.38 -36.10 -12.31
C GLU A 1140 -10.54 -35.17 -12.69
N PRO A 1141 -11.65 -35.69 -13.26
CA PRO A 1141 -12.85 -34.89 -13.52
C PRO A 1141 -13.46 -34.34 -12.23
N LEU A 1142 -13.68 -33.03 -12.17
CA LEU A 1142 -14.44 -32.36 -11.11
C LEU A 1142 -15.93 -32.47 -11.42
N TYR A 1143 -16.76 -32.72 -10.41
CA TYR A 1143 -18.22 -32.71 -10.54
C TYR A 1143 -18.91 -32.11 -9.31
N VAL A 1144 -20.12 -31.60 -9.52
CA VAL A 1144 -21.06 -31.22 -8.47
C VAL A 1144 -22.25 -32.15 -8.54
N ALA A 1145 -22.74 -32.62 -7.40
CA ALA A 1145 -23.98 -33.35 -7.31
C ALA A 1145 -25.00 -32.68 -6.40
N VAL A 1146 -26.27 -32.71 -6.79
CA VAL A 1146 -27.38 -32.13 -6.04
C VAL A 1146 -28.43 -33.19 -5.77
N ALA A 1147 -29.06 -33.17 -4.60
CA ALA A 1147 -30.12 -34.10 -4.23
C ALA A 1147 -31.31 -33.38 -3.57
N ASN A 1148 -32.50 -33.95 -3.80
CA ASN A 1148 -33.69 -33.65 -3.02
C ASN A 1148 -33.69 -34.36 -1.67
N ALA A 1149 -34.58 -33.97 -0.76
CA ALA A 1149 -34.72 -34.60 0.56
C ALA A 1149 -35.03 -36.10 0.48
N ALA A 1150 -35.73 -36.52 -0.57
CA ALA A 1150 -36.08 -37.90 -0.85
C ALA A 1150 -35.75 -38.28 -2.30
N GLY A 1151 -34.47 -38.48 -2.60
CA GLY A 1151 -34.01 -38.88 -3.93
C GLY A 1151 -32.54 -39.27 -3.98
N ASP A 1152 -32.13 -39.92 -5.07
CA ASP A 1152 -30.72 -40.16 -5.37
C ASP A 1152 -30.09 -38.87 -5.93
N PRO A 1153 -28.84 -38.55 -5.59
CA PRO A 1153 -28.15 -37.37 -6.11
C PRO A 1153 -27.92 -37.47 -7.63
N VAL A 1154 -28.07 -36.34 -8.31
CA VAL A 1154 -27.73 -36.17 -9.73
C VAL A 1154 -26.42 -35.42 -9.84
N GLU A 1155 -25.50 -35.90 -10.68
CA GLU A 1155 -24.19 -35.27 -10.92
C GLU A 1155 -24.17 -34.46 -12.22
N VAL A 1156 -23.41 -33.36 -12.21
CA VAL A 1156 -22.98 -32.58 -13.36
C VAL A 1156 -21.46 -32.53 -13.31
N VAL A 1157 -20.81 -32.95 -14.39
CA VAL A 1157 -19.35 -33.01 -14.50
C VAL A 1157 -18.84 -31.76 -15.23
N HIS A 1158 -17.73 -31.20 -14.77
CA HIS A 1158 -17.08 -30.06 -15.41
C HIS A 1158 -16.60 -30.44 -16.82
N ASP A 1159 -16.80 -29.55 -17.80
CA ASP A 1159 -16.50 -29.82 -19.21
C ASP A 1159 -15.00 -30.05 -19.48
N ASN A 1160 -14.14 -29.39 -18.70
CA ASN A 1160 -12.69 -29.65 -18.70
C ASN A 1160 -12.37 -30.86 -17.80
N PRO A 1161 -11.91 -32.01 -18.35
CA PRO A 1161 -11.54 -33.19 -17.57
C PRO A 1161 -10.26 -32.97 -16.73
N ASP A 1162 -9.49 -31.93 -17.04
CA ASP A 1162 -8.26 -31.54 -16.33
C ASP A 1162 -8.52 -30.39 -15.33
N ALA A 1163 -9.78 -30.16 -14.92
CA ALA A 1163 -10.13 -29.10 -13.97
C ALA A 1163 -9.32 -29.16 -12.67
N ALA A 1164 -8.98 -30.36 -12.20
CA ALA A 1164 -8.13 -30.56 -11.03
C ALA A 1164 -6.71 -29.98 -11.18
N LEU A 1165 -6.27 -29.69 -12.40
CA LEU A 1165 -4.93 -29.19 -12.72
C LEU A 1165 -4.87 -27.66 -12.88
N ILE A 1166 -5.99 -26.95 -12.75
CA ILE A 1166 -6.07 -25.50 -12.94
C ILE A 1166 -5.57 -24.81 -11.67
N ASP A 1167 -4.42 -24.16 -11.74
CA ASP A 1167 -3.72 -23.57 -10.58
C ASP A 1167 -4.05 -22.09 -10.33
N THR A 1168 -5.12 -21.61 -10.95
CA THR A 1168 -5.70 -20.26 -10.80
C THR A 1168 -7.17 -20.38 -10.43
N TRP A 1169 -7.69 -19.44 -9.63
CA TRP A 1169 -9.11 -19.42 -9.27
C TRP A 1169 -9.98 -19.30 -10.52
N THR A 1170 -10.92 -20.24 -10.66
CA THR A 1170 -11.83 -20.34 -11.80
C THR A 1170 -13.25 -20.48 -11.31
N GLU A 1171 -14.15 -19.64 -11.81
CA GLU A 1171 -15.59 -19.76 -11.57
C GLU A 1171 -16.16 -20.86 -12.46
N TRP A 1172 -16.88 -21.81 -11.86
CA TRP A 1172 -17.69 -22.76 -12.58
C TRP A 1172 -19.18 -22.42 -12.44
N VAL A 1173 -19.74 -21.86 -13.51
CA VAL A 1173 -21.17 -21.55 -13.61
C VAL A 1173 -21.92 -22.74 -14.19
N ILE A 1174 -22.83 -23.32 -13.40
CA ILE A 1174 -23.68 -24.45 -13.73
C ILE A 1174 -25.13 -23.97 -13.88
N PRO A 1175 -25.74 -24.06 -15.08
CA PRO A 1175 -27.17 -23.79 -15.22
C PRO A 1175 -27.97 -24.79 -14.38
N LEU A 1176 -28.83 -24.30 -13.48
CA LEU A 1176 -29.64 -25.16 -12.59
C LEU A 1176 -30.55 -26.11 -13.37
N GLN A 1177 -30.97 -25.70 -14.58
CA GLN A 1177 -31.76 -26.53 -15.49
C GLN A 1177 -31.07 -27.87 -15.79
N THR A 1178 -29.74 -27.94 -15.74
CA THR A 1178 -28.96 -29.18 -15.95
C THR A 1178 -29.28 -30.26 -14.90
N PHE A 1179 -29.60 -29.85 -13.67
CA PHE A 1179 -30.05 -30.77 -12.61
C PHE A 1179 -31.54 -31.11 -12.79
N ALA A 1180 -32.38 -30.11 -13.10
CA ALA A 1180 -33.81 -30.31 -13.31
C ALA A 1180 -34.13 -31.26 -14.47
N ASP A 1181 -33.39 -31.17 -15.58
CA ASP A 1181 -33.53 -32.07 -16.75
C ASP A 1181 -33.22 -33.54 -16.41
N GLN A 1182 -32.48 -33.77 -15.33
CA GLN A 1182 -32.13 -35.09 -14.80
C GLN A 1182 -33.04 -35.53 -13.63
N GLY A 1183 -34.05 -34.73 -13.28
CA GLY A 1183 -35.11 -35.09 -12.34
C GLY A 1183 -34.99 -34.48 -10.93
N ILE A 1184 -34.06 -33.55 -10.70
CA ILE A 1184 -34.02 -32.79 -9.44
C ILE A 1184 -35.16 -31.78 -9.38
N ASP A 1185 -35.92 -31.80 -8.29
CA ASP A 1185 -36.88 -30.73 -7.98
C ASP A 1185 -36.13 -29.55 -7.34
N LEU A 1186 -35.89 -28.48 -8.11
CA LEU A 1186 -35.15 -27.32 -7.60
C LEU A 1186 -35.87 -26.58 -6.46
N ALA A 1187 -37.15 -26.85 -6.22
CA ALA A 1187 -37.90 -26.31 -5.09
C ALA A 1187 -37.69 -27.09 -3.77
N ASP A 1188 -36.98 -28.23 -3.80
CA ASP A 1188 -36.79 -29.15 -2.67
C ASP A 1188 -35.33 -29.61 -2.53
N VAL A 1189 -34.36 -28.71 -2.76
CA VAL A 1189 -32.94 -29.06 -2.62
C VAL A 1189 -32.58 -29.21 -1.13
N ASP A 1190 -31.96 -30.34 -0.77
CA ASP A 1190 -31.53 -30.67 0.60
C ASP A 1190 -30.01 -30.80 0.72
N LYS A 1191 -29.31 -31.17 -0.36
CA LYS A 1191 -27.87 -31.44 -0.34
C LYS A 1191 -27.17 -31.03 -1.62
N ILE A 1192 -25.91 -30.62 -1.46
CA ILE A 1192 -24.92 -30.44 -2.51
C ILE A 1192 -23.67 -31.27 -2.15
N ALA A 1193 -23.00 -31.81 -3.16
CA ALA A 1193 -21.74 -32.52 -3.01
C ALA A 1193 -20.75 -32.07 -4.09
N ILE A 1194 -19.47 -32.10 -3.75
CA ILE A 1194 -18.36 -31.79 -4.67
C ILE A 1194 -17.45 -33.00 -4.70
N GLY A 1195 -17.12 -33.47 -5.89
CA GLY A 1195 -16.31 -34.67 -6.04
C GLY A 1195 -15.32 -34.64 -7.18
N LEU A 1196 -14.31 -35.51 -7.05
CA LEU A 1196 -13.28 -35.76 -8.04
C LEU A 1196 -13.27 -37.24 -8.46
N GLY A 1197 -13.23 -37.47 -9.77
CA GLY A 1197 -13.33 -38.78 -10.39
C GLY A 1197 -14.75 -39.10 -10.88
N THR A 1198 -15.07 -40.38 -11.03
CA THR A 1198 -16.39 -40.83 -11.48
C THR A 1198 -17.06 -41.64 -10.38
N ARG A 1199 -18.28 -41.26 -9.98
CA ARG A 1199 -19.00 -41.96 -8.93
C ARG A 1199 -19.23 -43.44 -9.30
N GLY A 1200 -18.95 -44.34 -8.35
CA GLY A 1200 -19.08 -45.79 -8.56
C GLY A 1200 -17.99 -46.42 -9.43
N ASN A 1201 -16.90 -45.70 -9.74
CA ASN A 1201 -15.79 -46.25 -10.49
C ASN A 1201 -15.14 -47.47 -9.78
N THR A 1202 -14.62 -48.40 -10.58
CA THR A 1202 -13.93 -49.61 -10.09
C THR A 1202 -12.45 -49.61 -10.41
N THR A 1203 -11.98 -48.69 -11.25
CA THR A 1203 -10.56 -48.54 -11.58
C THR A 1203 -9.90 -47.50 -10.67
N PRO A 1204 -8.66 -47.75 -10.20
CA PRO A 1204 -7.86 -46.73 -9.52
C PRO A 1204 -7.76 -45.42 -10.32
N GLY A 1205 -7.95 -44.30 -9.64
CA GLY A 1205 -7.69 -42.95 -10.15
C GLY A 1205 -6.41 -42.33 -9.56
N GLY A 1206 -6.31 -41.01 -9.67
CA GLY A 1206 -5.25 -40.17 -9.13
C GLY A 1206 -5.56 -39.56 -7.77
N ALA A 1207 -4.65 -38.73 -7.28
CA ALA A 1207 -4.77 -38.00 -6.02
C ALA A 1207 -4.29 -36.54 -6.15
N GLY A 1208 -4.70 -35.69 -5.20
CA GLY A 1208 -4.31 -34.29 -5.15
C GLY A 1208 -5.06 -33.50 -4.09
N LYS A 1209 -4.99 -32.16 -4.17
CA LYS A 1209 -5.72 -31.22 -3.33
C LYS A 1209 -6.36 -30.13 -4.20
N MET A 1210 -7.62 -29.84 -3.93
CA MET A 1210 -8.40 -28.74 -4.48
C MET A 1210 -8.70 -27.73 -3.38
N PHE A 1211 -9.00 -26.50 -3.79
CA PHE A 1211 -9.53 -25.43 -2.98
C PHE A 1211 -10.86 -25.02 -3.59
N ILE A 1212 -11.89 -24.94 -2.78
CA ILE A 1212 -13.24 -24.54 -3.17
C ILE A 1212 -13.62 -23.31 -2.37
N ASP A 1213 -14.23 -22.35 -3.05
CA ASP A 1213 -14.66 -21.11 -2.44
C ASP A 1213 -16.00 -20.66 -3.04
N ASP A 1214 -16.70 -19.75 -2.34
CA ASP A 1214 -17.86 -19.01 -2.84
C ASP A 1214 -18.91 -19.83 -3.61
N ILE A 1215 -19.66 -20.68 -2.90
CA ILE A 1215 -20.80 -21.38 -3.50
C ILE A 1215 -22.02 -20.47 -3.46
N ARG A 1216 -22.42 -19.95 -4.62
CA ARG A 1216 -23.41 -18.88 -4.74
C ARG A 1216 -24.46 -19.21 -5.81
N LEU A 1217 -25.67 -18.74 -5.59
CA LEU A 1217 -26.81 -18.88 -6.51
C LEU A 1217 -27.14 -17.52 -7.13
N TYR A 1218 -27.19 -17.45 -8.46
CA TYR A 1218 -27.40 -16.21 -9.20
C TYR A 1218 -28.62 -16.25 -10.12
N ARG A 1219 -29.23 -15.08 -10.35
CA ARG A 1219 -30.07 -14.84 -11.54
C ARG A 1219 -29.22 -14.98 -12.81
N SER A 1220 -29.82 -15.15 -13.98
CA SER A 1220 -29.05 -15.23 -15.23
C SER A 1220 -28.16 -13.99 -15.41
N ARG A 1221 -26.83 -14.18 -15.45
CA ARG A 1221 -25.85 -13.11 -15.64
C ARG A 1221 -25.27 -13.14 -17.05
N THR A 1222 -24.89 -11.97 -17.58
CA THR A 1222 -24.08 -11.94 -18.80
C THR A 1222 -22.63 -12.07 -18.36
N VAL A 1223 -22.01 -13.23 -18.57
CA VAL A 1223 -20.61 -13.45 -18.23
C VAL A 1223 -19.75 -12.48 -19.04
N VAL A 1224 -18.98 -11.63 -18.35
CA VAL A 1224 -17.90 -10.87 -18.97
C VAL A 1224 -16.70 -11.81 -18.95
N GLU A 1225 -16.35 -12.35 -20.12
CA GLU A 1225 -15.17 -13.22 -20.29
C GLU A 1225 -13.85 -12.52 -19.98
#